data_AF-A0A1X7PV16-F1
#
_entry.id   AF-A0A1X7PV16-F1
#
_cell.length_a   1.000
_cell.length_b   1.000
_cell.length_c   1.000
_cell.angle_alpha   90.00
_cell.angle_beta   90.00
_cell.angle_gamma   90.00
#
_symmetry.space_group_name_H-M   'P 1'
#
loop_
_entity.id
_entity.type
_entity.pdbx_description
1 polymer ?
#
loop_
_entity_poly.entity_id
_entity_poly.type
_entity_poly.pdbx_seq_one_letter_code
_entity_poly.pdbx_strand_id
1 'polypeptide(L)'
;MSTPSNQTPATRPRRSRRLVGGSFAIVAVAGGVLALLVFLAIFADVIVPYDPLKQNLIQSLQGPSAQHWLGTDDLGRDVLSRLIYGCRIAVIAAAEGTSIAVLIGVPLGLFIGYRGGWWDWIVMRIVEAIVAIPGIMVAIVILTLLGTGLHKAMVALGILFSTSFLRLARGVVLAEREEVYVRSARVIGASDGRILLRHIFPNIAPPLIVQITLTVGAVLLAEAGLSFIGLGVQPPDASWGTMLSTAAAFMDLHWFLAIPPGIAIIATVLSVNLIGDVIRDSIGRGVAVAAKPQAPAPRAVAAVADFVPDSPLPPPRPDEVLRVEGLQVALSSAEGEGLPLISNLSLSIAKGETLGLVGESGSGKTLTGLAILGLTSVALRTTRGSIILNGRDLRALSPRQMEEVRGNEVAMVFQDPTTSLNPAFTVGSQIAEVLRAKKNLSQKAAWEQTVALIDRVGIPRPQERARAFPHELSGGMAQRIAIARALSCNPSLLIADEPTTALDVTVQQEILDLFRDLQEEFGMAILFVTHDLAVAADICDRISVMYAGEMVEMAEVGQLFARPRHPYTRGLLTAMPHASDRNPPLPTIRGSVPRPGAWPVGCRFSNRCDFRIAACDRHIPLTGADRLVRCIRAEELVLEAAS
;
A
#
# COMPACT_ATOMS: atom_id res chain seq x y z
N MET A 1 1.93 -12.45 -53.44
CA MET A 1 1.37 -12.03 -52.13
C MET A 1 2.06 -12.92 -51.10
N SER A 2 2.98 -12.49 -50.24
CA SER A 2 3.25 -11.19 -49.63
C SER A 2 4.70 -11.20 -49.10
N THR A 3 5.31 -10.03 -49.06
CA THR A 3 6.69 -9.67 -48.68
C THR A 3 7.18 -10.19 -47.32
N PRO A 4 8.49 -10.49 -47.14
CA PRO A 4 9.10 -10.59 -45.81
C PRO A 4 9.45 -9.20 -45.28
N SER A 5 8.93 -8.88 -44.09
CA SER A 5 9.14 -7.60 -43.40
C SER A 5 10.52 -7.52 -42.77
N ASN A 6 11.20 -6.42 -43.07
CA ASN A 6 12.50 -5.98 -42.58
C ASN A 6 12.49 -5.81 -41.04
N GLN A 7 13.37 -6.52 -40.33
CA GLN A 7 13.64 -6.26 -38.91
C GLN A 7 14.60 -5.07 -38.79
N THR A 8 14.13 -3.99 -38.18
CA THR A 8 14.96 -2.85 -37.76
C THR A 8 15.61 -3.14 -36.40
N PRO A 9 16.90 -2.84 -36.18
CA PRO A 9 17.53 -3.06 -34.89
C PRO A 9 17.07 -2.01 -33.88
N ALA A 10 16.69 -2.48 -32.69
CA ALA A 10 16.31 -1.66 -31.55
C ALA A 10 17.42 -0.67 -31.18
N THR A 11 17.14 0.62 -31.30
CA THR A 11 18.01 1.70 -30.87
C THR A 11 18.02 1.76 -29.34
N ARG A 12 19.20 1.59 -28.73
CA ARG A 12 19.44 1.84 -27.31
C ARG A 12 19.04 3.28 -26.96
N PRO A 13 18.31 3.55 -25.86
CA PRO A 13 18.04 4.91 -25.45
C PRO A 13 19.34 5.55 -24.97
N ARG A 14 19.86 6.52 -25.74
CA ARG A 14 20.91 7.44 -25.32
C ARG A 14 20.41 8.20 -24.09
N ARG A 15 21.07 8.00 -22.95
CA ARG A 15 20.94 8.84 -21.74
C ARG A 15 21.00 10.32 -22.12
N SER A 16 19.87 11.01 -22.02
CA SER A 16 19.72 12.46 -22.22
C SER A 16 20.31 13.22 -21.03
N ARG A 17 21.63 13.25 -20.91
CA ARG A 17 22.36 14.02 -19.88
C ARG A 17 22.36 15.54 -20.11
N ARG A 18 21.55 16.07 -21.02
CA ARG A 18 21.55 17.49 -21.45
C ARG A 18 20.34 18.34 -20.98
N LEU A 19 19.34 17.76 -20.31
CA LEU A 19 18.16 18.52 -19.81
C LEU A 19 18.26 18.96 -18.33
N VAL A 20 19.32 18.56 -17.63
CA VAL A 20 19.51 18.87 -16.19
C VAL A 20 19.89 20.34 -15.95
N GLY A 21 20.56 20.99 -16.91
CA GLY A 21 21.01 22.38 -16.76
C GLY A 21 19.89 23.43 -16.85
N GLY A 22 18.90 23.23 -17.72
CA GLY A 22 17.78 24.16 -17.88
C GLY A 22 16.80 24.12 -16.70
N SER A 23 16.52 22.92 -16.19
CA SER A 23 15.62 22.72 -15.05
C SER A 23 16.21 23.33 -13.76
N PHE A 24 17.52 23.23 -13.56
CA PHE A 24 18.18 23.84 -12.39
C PHE A 24 18.14 25.37 -12.41
N ALA A 25 18.32 26.00 -13.57
CA ALA A 25 18.28 27.45 -13.70
C ALA A 25 16.88 28.01 -13.38
N ILE A 26 15.82 27.37 -13.91
CA ILE A 26 14.43 27.76 -13.63
C ILE A 26 14.10 27.62 -12.14
N VAL A 27 14.57 26.55 -11.50
CA VAL A 27 14.38 26.33 -10.05
C VAL A 27 15.14 27.37 -9.22
N ALA A 28 16.38 27.69 -9.60
CA ALA A 28 17.17 28.70 -8.91
C ALA A 28 16.51 30.09 -9.00
N VAL A 29 15.93 30.44 -10.15
CA VAL A 29 15.18 31.67 -10.34
C VAL A 29 13.89 31.68 -9.49
N ALA A 30 13.09 30.61 -9.55
CA ALA A 30 11.87 30.50 -8.75
C ALA A 30 12.16 30.55 -7.25
N GLY A 31 13.21 29.86 -6.79
CA GLY A 31 13.70 29.91 -5.41
C GLY A 31 14.18 31.30 -5.00
N GLY A 32 14.90 31.99 -5.88
CA GLY A 32 15.31 33.37 -5.68
C GLY A 32 14.13 34.33 -5.53
N VAL A 33 13.09 34.17 -6.35
CA VAL A 33 11.85 34.98 -6.27
C VAL A 33 11.14 34.75 -4.93
N LEU A 34 10.94 33.49 -4.50
CA LEU A 34 10.31 33.22 -3.21
C LEU A 34 11.15 33.71 -2.03
N ALA A 35 12.48 33.53 -2.08
CA ALA A 35 13.38 34.03 -1.04
C ALA A 35 13.32 35.55 -0.94
N LEU A 36 13.28 36.26 -2.08
CA LEU A 36 13.10 37.70 -2.12
C LEU A 36 11.75 38.13 -1.55
N LEU A 37 10.66 37.46 -1.89
CA LEU A 37 9.32 37.77 -1.36
C LEU A 37 9.27 37.58 0.16
N VAL A 38 9.81 36.47 0.68
CA VAL A 38 9.89 36.24 2.14
C VAL A 38 10.77 37.30 2.81
N PHE A 39 11.89 37.67 2.19
CA PHE A 39 12.76 38.73 2.68
C PHE A 39 12.04 40.09 2.74
N LEU A 40 11.35 40.48 1.66
CA LEU A 40 10.55 41.70 1.60
C LEU A 40 9.42 41.69 2.63
N ALA A 41 8.75 40.56 2.84
CA ALA A 41 7.70 40.40 3.82
C ALA A 41 8.21 40.58 5.26
N ILE A 42 9.36 39.98 5.61
CA ILE A 42 9.95 40.06 6.95
C ILE A 42 10.44 41.48 7.22
N PHE A 43 11.23 42.04 6.30
CA PHE A 43 11.92 43.32 6.48
C PHE A 43 11.15 44.53 5.92
N ALA A 44 9.84 44.41 5.70
CA ALA A 44 9.03 45.49 5.11
C ALA A 44 9.19 46.81 5.86
N ASP A 45 9.20 46.80 7.21
CA ASP A 45 9.30 48.02 8.03
C ASP A 45 10.61 48.78 7.83
N VAL A 46 11.67 48.11 7.36
CA VAL A 46 13.01 48.67 7.15
C VAL A 46 13.26 49.02 5.69
N ILE A 47 12.73 48.22 4.75
CA ILE A 47 13.02 48.34 3.31
C ILE A 47 12.15 49.41 2.65
N VAL A 48 10.97 49.66 3.21
CA VAL A 48 9.96 50.50 2.57
C VAL A 48 10.41 51.98 2.52
N PRO A 49 10.37 52.63 1.33
CA PRO A 49 10.84 54.02 1.19
C PRO A 49 9.98 55.06 1.91
N TYR A 50 8.67 54.83 2.01
CA TYR A 50 7.70 55.75 2.60
C TYR A 50 6.69 55.00 3.45
N ASP A 51 6.15 55.63 4.50
CA ASP A 51 5.04 55.04 5.26
C ASP A 51 3.88 54.68 4.30
N PRO A 52 3.46 53.40 4.22
CA PRO A 52 2.44 52.92 3.29
C PRO A 52 1.05 53.52 3.51
N LEU A 53 0.82 54.15 4.67
CA LEU A 53 -0.43 54.80 5.02
C LEU A 53 -0.40 56.32 4.83
N LYS A 54 0.78 56.91 4.60
CA LYS A 54 0.94 58.36 4.45
C LYS A 54 0.32 58.85 3.14
N GLN A 55 -0.69 59.71 3.28
CA GLN A 55 -1.45 60.26 2.15
C GLN A 55 -0.91 61.63 1.71
N ASN A 56 -0.93 61.88 0.40
CA ASN A 56 -0.62 63.18 -0.17
C ASN A 56 -1.49 63.44 -1.41
N LEU A 57 -2.66 64.04 -1.20
CA LEU A 57 -3.67 64.26 -2.25
C LEU A 57 -3.16 65.14 -3.42
N ILE A 58 -2.13 65.94 -3.21
CA ILE A 58 -1.52 66.75 -4.29
C ILE A 58 -0.78 65.85 -5.29
N GLN A 59 -0.26 64.72 -4.81
CA GLN A 59 0.44 63.72 -5.59
C GLN A 59 -0.45 62.50 -5.88
N SER A 60 -1.77 62.65 -5.95
CA SER A 60 -2.67 61.53 -6.30
C SER A 60 -2.47 61.08 -7.74
N LEU A 61 -2.50 59.76 -7.98
CA LEU A 61 -2.49 59.14 -9.30
C LEU A 61 -1.28 59.54 -10.18
N GLN A 62 -0.10 59.69 -9.60
CA GLN A 62 1.11 59.97 -10.38
C GLN A 62 1.71 58.69 -10.95
N GLY A 63 2.18 58.76 -12.20
CA GLY A 63 2.95 57.69 -12.82
C GLY A 63 4.34 57.50 -12.17
N PRO A 64 5.10 56.48 -12.62
CA PRO A 64 6.46 56.22 -12.15
C PRO A 64 7.36 57.46 -12.24
N SER A 65 8.03 57.79 -11.15
CA SER A 65 8.95 58.92 -11.05
C SER A 65 10.17 58.58 -10.18
N ALA A 66 11.19 59.44 -10.20
CA ALA A 66 12.37 59.26 -9.35
C ALA A 66 12.05 59.30 -7.84
N GLN A 67 10.98 60.02 -7.46
CA GLN A 67 10.51 60.09 -6.08
C GLN A 67 9.64 58.88 -5.71
N HIS A 68 8.79 58.44 -6.63
CA HIS A 68 7.89 57.29 -6.46
C HIS A 68 8.11 56.28 -7.59
N TRP A 69 8.94 55.26 -7.36
CA TRP A 69 9.42 54.36 -8.42
C TRP A 69 8.31 53.62 -9.16
N LEU A 70 7.21 53.31 -8.47
CA LEU A 70 6.02 52.69 -9.06
C LEU A 70 4.82 53.65 -9.13
N GLY A 71 5.04 54.95 -8.90
CA GLY A 71 3.99 55.96 -8.83
C GLY A 71 3.23 55.97 -7.51
N THR A 72 2.11 56.69 -7.50
CA THR A 72 1.25 56.89 -6.33
C THR A 72 -0.21 56.51 -6.63
N ASP A 73 -0.93 56.08 -5.60
CA ASP A 73 -2.34 55.69 -5.73
C ASP A 73 -3.31 56.88 -5.66
N ASP A 74 -4.61 56.58 -5.59
CA ASP A 74 -5.71 57.54 -5.50
C ASP A 74 -5.62 58.51 -4.32
N LEU A 75 -4.96 58.11 -3.23
CA LEU A 75 -4.71 58.93 -2.05
C LEU A 75 -3.29 59.52 -2.01
N GLY A 76 -2.53 59.36 -3.09
CA GLY A 76 -1.14 59.80 -3.18
C GLY A 76 -0.18 58.98 -2.33
N ARG A 77 -0.53 57.76 -1.96
CA ARG A 77 0.35 56.83 -1.23
C ARG A 77 1.30 56.15 -2.20
N ASP A 78 2.52 55.87 -1.77
CA ASP A 78 3.54 55.23 -2.62
C ASP A 78 3.19 53.76 -2.95
N VAL A 79 3.10 53.43 -4.24
CA VAL A 79 2.68 52.10 -4.71
C VAL A 79 3.70 51.01 -4.36
N LEU A 80 5.00 51.32 -4.37
CA LEU A 80 6.06 50.36 -4.04
C LEU A 80 6.03 49.98 -2.55
N SER A 81 5.85 50.97 -1.68
CA SER A 81 5.69 50.81 -0.24
C SER A 81 4.47 49.93 0.08
N ARG A 82 3.34 50.19 -0.59
CA ARG A 82 2.13 49.36 -0.47
C ARG A 82 2.32 47.95 -1.04
N LEU A 83 3.08 47.78 -2.13
CA LEU A 83 3.37 46.48 -2.73
C LEU A 83 4.17 45.56 -1.80
N ILE A 84 5.18 46.12 -1.13
CA ILE A 84 6.02 45.40 -0.15
C ILE A 84 5.20 44.99 1.08
N TYR A 85 4.37 45.88 1.62
CA TYR A 85 3.44 45.53 2.69
C TYR A 85 2.41 44.48 2.26
N GLY A 86 1.89 44.58 1.03
CA GLY A 86 1.01 43.58 0.45
C GLY A 86 1.67 42.20 0.32
N CYS A 87 2.99 42.15 0.11
CA CYS A 87 3.76 40.90 0.11
C CYS A 87 3.75 40.23 1.49
N ARG A 88 3.87 41.01 2.58
CA ARG A 88 3.74 40.49 3.95
C ARG A 88 2.38 39.85 4.18
N ILE A 89 1.30 40.53 3.77
CA ILE A 89 -0.06 39.98 3.85
C ILE A 89 -0.20 38.69 3.05
N ALA A 90 0.31 38.65 1.81
CA ALA A 90 0.26 37.46 0.96
C ALA A 90 0.97 36.26 1.59
N VAL A 91 2.15 36.45 2.18
CA VAL A 91 2.90 35.39 2.87
C VAL A 91 2.14 34.87 4.10
N ILE A 92 1.59 35.77 4.92
CA ILE A 92 0.78 35.40 6.10
C ILE A 92 -0.46 34.61 5.65
N ALA A 93 -1.17 35.09 4.63
CA ALA A 93 -2.35 34.45 4.06
C ALA A 93 -2.06 33.01 3.61
N ALA A 94 -1.02 32.85 2.77
CA ALA A 94 -0.58 31.57 2.26
C ALA A 94 -0.20 30.60 3.40
N ALA A 95 0.54 31.07 4.40
CA ALA A 95 0.98 30.26 5.53
C ALA A 95 -0.21 29.81 6.39
N GLU A 96 -1.11 30.72 6.77
CA GLU A 96 -2.26 30.41 7.62
C GLU A 96 -3.26 29.49 6.92
N GLY A 97 -3.74 29.88 5.73
CA GLY A 97 -4.74 29.11 4.99
C GLY A 97 -4.27 27.69 4.65
N THR A 98 -3.02 27.56 4.21
CA THR A 98 -2.46 26.25 3.85
C THR A 98 -2.17 25.39 5.08
N SER A 99 -1.64 25.98 6.16
CA SER A 99 -1.35 25.22 7.39
C SER A 99 -2.64 24.66 8.00
N ILE A 100 -3.71 25.45 8.07
CA ILE A 100 -5.02 25.01 8.55
C ILE A 100 -5.55 23.87 7.66
N ALA A 101 -5.46 24.03 6.33
CA ALA A 101 -5.91 23.02 5.39
C ALA A 101 -5.18 21.67 5.57
N VAL A 102 -3.87 21.71 5.75
CA VAL A 102 -3.03 20.51 5.97
C VAL A 102 -3.30 19.88 7.33
N LEU A 103 -3.31 20.68 8.40
CA LEU A 103 -3.48 20.21 9.78
C LEU A 103 -4.85 19.57 10.03
N ILE A 104 -5.88 20.02 9.31
CA ILE A 104 -7.22 19.41 9.37
C ILE A 104 -7.33 18.25 8.39
N GLY A 105 -6.99 18.49 7.12
CA GLY A 105 -7.30 17.57 6.03
C GLY A 105 -6.47 16.29 6.07
N VAL A 106 -5.16 16.39 6.31
CA VAL A 106 -4.27 15.21 6.26
C VAL A 106 -4.58 14.21 7.37
N PRO A 107 -4.67 14.58 8.66
CA PRO A 107 -4.98 13.62 9.72
C PRO A 107 -6.35 12.96 9.54
N LEU A 108 -7.36 13.75 9.13
CA LEU A 108 -8.71 13.22 8.91
C LEU A 108 -8.75 12.26 7.71
N GLY A 109 -8.09 12.62 6.61
CA GLY A 109 -7.96 11.76 5.42
C GLY A 109 -7.20 10.46 5.70
N LEU A 110 -6.10 10.54 6.47
CA LEU A 110 -5.37 9.38 6.95
C LEU A 110 -6.26 8.44 7.77
N PHE A 111 -6.98 9.01 8.74
CA PHE A 111 -7.83 8.26 9.65
C PHE A 111 -8.98 7.54 8.90
N ILE A 112 -9.74 8.25 8.08
CA ILE A 112 -10.89 7.66 7.37
C ILE A 112 -10.44 6.71 6.25
N GLY A 113 -9.32 7.00 5.57
CA GLY A 113 -8.77 6.13 4.54
C GLY A 113 -8.31 4.78 5.11
N TYR A 114 -7.70 4.80 6.29
CA TYR A 114 -7.19 3.59 6.93
C TYR A 114 -8.31 2.77 7.58
N ARG A 115 -9.16 3.43 8.39
CA ARG A 115 -10.20 2.76 9.17
C ARG A 115 -11.41 2.36 8.33
N GLY A 116 -11.73 3.15 7.30
CA GLY A 116 -12.87 2.92 6.40
C GLY A 116 -14.22 2.88 7.12
N GLY A 117 -15.22 2.32 6.43
CA GLY A 117 -16.53 2.03 7.01
C GLY A 117 -17.38 3.27 7.29
N TRP A 118 -18.06 3.28 8.44
CA TRP A 118 -19.02 4.32 8.79
C TRP A 118 -18.39 5.72 8.91
N TRP A 119 -17.17 5.81 9.45
CA TRP A 119 -16.43 7.07 9.55
C TRP A 119 -16.15 7.67 8.18
N ASP A 120 -15.73 6.83 7.24
CA ASP A 120 -15.50 7.24 5.86
C ASP A 120 -16.78 7.75 5.20
N TRP A 121 -17.88 7.03 5.35
CA TRP A 121 -19.18 7.41 4.79
C TRP A 121 -19.68 8.77 5.33
N ILE A 122 -19.67 8.98 6.65
CA ILE A 122 -20.12 10.26 7.23
C ILE A 122 -19.25 11.41 6.77
N VAL A 123 -17.93 11.28 6.91
CA VAL A 123 -17.01 12.38 6.62
C VAL A 123 -17.06 12.73 5.14
N MET A 124 -17.10 11.74 4.26
CA MET A 124 -17.24 11.98 2.82
C MET A 124 -18.57 12.63 2.46
N ARG A 125 -19.68 12.30 3.13
CA ARG A 125 -20.98 12.97 2.90
C ARG A 125 -20.95 14.44 3.30
N ILE A 126 -20.26 14.79 4.40
CA ILE A 126 -20.05 16.18 4.81
C ILE A 126 -19.18 16.90 3.78
N VAL A 127 -18.07 16.28 3.34
CA VAL A 127 -17.18 16.86 2.33
C VAL A 127 -17.92 17.08 1.00
N GLU A 128 -18.72 16.12 0.56
CA GLU A 128 -19.56 16.23 -0.65
C GLU A 128 -20.55 17.39 -0.56
N ALA A 129 -21.19 17.56 0.61
CA ALA A 129 -22.11 18.68 0.85
C ALA A 129 -21.40 20.04 0.82
N ILE A 130 -20.19 20.14 1.42
CA ILE A 130 -19.39 21.38 1.39
C ILE A 130 -18.96 21.71 -0.05
N VAL A 131 -18.45 20.72 -0.79
CA VAL A 131 -17.94 20.91 -2.16
C VAL A 131 -19.06 21.16 -3.17
N ALA A 132 -20.31 20.79 -2.86
CA ALA A 132 -21.47 21.11 -3.69
C ALA A 132 -21.79 22.61 -3.72
N ILE A 133 -21.33 23.38 -2.73
CA ILE A 133 -21.53 24.84 -2.66
C ILE A 133 -20.31 25.53 -3.30
N PRO A 134 -20.48 26.53 -4.18
CA PRO A 134 -19.37 27.31 -4.69
C PRO A 134 -18.50 27.88 -3.57
N GLY A 135 -17.18 27.64 -3.63
CA GLY A 135 -16.27 27.96 -2.52
C GLY A 135 -16.32 29.42 -2.07
N ILE A 136 -16.53 30.37 -3.00
CA ILE A 136 -16.68 31.79 -2.68
C ILE A 136 -17.94 32.07 -1.84
N MET A 137 -19.05 31.36 -2.09
CA MET A 137 -20.28 31.52 -1.31
C MET A 137 -20.08 31.01 0.12
N VAL A 138 -19.40 29.87 0.28
CA VAL A 138 -19.03 29.35 1.60
C VAL A 138 -18.14 30.35 2.34
N ALA A 139 -17.13 30.91 1.66
CA ALA A 139 -16.24 31.92 2.25
C ALA A 139 -17.02 33.17 2.68
N ILE A 140 -17.95 33.68 1.86
CA ILE A 140 -18.79 34.84 2.18
C ILE A 140 -19.68 34.57 3.40
N VAL A 141 -20.35 33.41 3.46
CA VAL A 141 -21.20 33.04 4.59
C VAL A 141 -20.38 32.97 5.87
N ILE A 142 -19.21 32.31 5.83
CA ILE A 142 -18.31 32.19 6.99
C ILE A 142 -17.81 33.59 7.42
N LEU A 143 -17.41 34.44 6.47
CA LEU A 143 -16.97 35.81 6.77
C LEU A 143 -18.10 36.69 7.33
N THR A 144 -19.34 36.48 6.89
CA THR A 144 -20.50 37.18 7.44
C THR A 144 -20.75 36.79 8.90
N LEU A 145 -20.50 35.52 9.26
CA LEU A 145 -20.68 35.01 10.63
C LEU A 145 -19.52 35.38 11.56
N LEU A 146 -18.27 35.25 11.11
CA LEU A 146 -17.07 35.52 11.93
C LEU A 146 -16.65 37.00 11.89
N GLY A 147 -17.16 37.78 10.93
CA GLY A 147 -16.74 39.14 10.61
C GLY A 147 -15.60 39.17 9.59
N THR A 148 -15.38 40.34 8.98
CA THR A 148 -14.31 40.57 7.98
C THR A 148 -12.93 40.61 8.64
N GLY A 149 -11.89 40.40 7.82
CA GLY A 149 -10.48 40.46 8.23
C GLY A 149 -9.66 39.26 7.74
N LEU A 150 -8.35 39.48 7.57
CA LEU A 150 -7.41 38.51 6.97
C LEU A 150 -7.47 37.14 7.65
N HIS A 151 -7.19 37.08 8.94
CA HIS A 151 -7.08 35.81 9.67
C HIS A 151 -8.39 35.01 9.65
N LYS A 152 -9.54 35.69 9.75
CA LYS A 152 -10.86 35.06 9.69
C LYS A 152 -11.13 34.49 8.29
N ALA A 153 -10.75 35.21 7.24
CA ALA A 153 -10.81 34.73 5.86
C ALA A 153 -9.89 33.51 5.66
N MET A 154 -8.69 33.51 6.24
CA MET A 154 -7.75 32.38 6.12
C MET A 154 -8.22 31.14 6.87
N VAL A 155 -8.88 31.29 8.01
CA VAL A 155 -9.54 30.17 8.70
C VAL A 155 -10.66 29.59 7.82
N ALA A 156 -11.51 30.44 7.24
CA ALA A 156 -12.59 30.03 6.35
C ALA A 156 -12.07 29.25 5.13
N LEU A 157 -11.09 29.82 4.44
CA LEU A 157 -10.46 29.21 3.27
C LEU A 157 -9.67 27.94 3.64
N GLY A 158 -8.97 27.93 4.78
CA GLY A 158 -8.24 26.76 5.26
C GLY A 158 -9.15 25.57 5.52
N ILE A 159 -10.32 25.79 6.15
CA ILE A 159 -11.35 24.76 6.33
C ILE A 159 -11.86 24.27 4.99
N LEU A 160 -12.15 25.17 4.05
CA LEU A 160 -12.63 24.80 2.71
C LEU A 160 -11.59 23.95 1.96
N PHE A 161 -10.33 24.39 1.91
CA PHE A 161 -9.24 23.68 1.23
C PHE A 161 -8.80 22.40 1.95
N SER A 162 -9.10 22.25 3.25
CA SER A 162 -8.84 21.00 4.00
C SER A 162 -9.51 19.78 3.35
N THR A 163 -10.64 19.98 2.67
CA THR A 163 -11.36 18.93 1.96
C THR A 163 -10.53 18.31 0.83
N SER A 164 -9.71 19.10 0.13
CA SER A 164 -8.80 18.63 -0.92
C SER A 164 -7.71 17.72 -0.35
N PHE A 165 -7.08 18.13 0.76
CA PHE A 165 -6.08 17.32 1.45
C PHE A 165 -6.65 16.03 2.03
N LEU A 166 -7.85 16.10 2.60
CA LEU A 166 -8.57 14.94 3.10
C LEU A 166 -8.81 13.91 2.00
N ARG A 167 -9.34 14.35 0.86
CA ARG A 167 -9.62 13.46 -0.27
C ARG A 167 -8.35 12.85 -0.85
N LEU A 168 -7.29 13.63 -0.95
CA LEU A 168 -5.98 13.17 -1.43
C LEU A 168 -5.38 12.13 -0.48
N ALA A 169 -5.24 12.46 0.80
CA ALA A 169 -4.69 11.55 1.80
C ALA A 169 -5.49 10.25 1.88
N ARG A 170 -6.83 10.35 1.92
CA ARG A 170 -7.73 9.18 1.87
C ARG A 170 -7.47 8.32 0.63
N GLY A 171 -7.42 8.94 -0.54
CA GLY A 171 -7.24 8.23 -1.81
C GLY A 171 -5.94 7.43 -1.86
N VAL A 172 -4.84 8.02 -1.40
CA VAL A 172 -3.53 7.34 -1.35
C VAL A 172 -3.53 6.24 -0.30
N VAL A 173 -4.06 6.48 0.91
CA VAL A 173 -4.14 5.44 1.96
C VAL A 173 -4.93 4.21 1.49
N LEU A 174 -6.02 4.42 0.74
CA LEU A 174 -6.83 3.32 0.22
C LEU A 174 -6.06 2.41 -0.74
N ALA A 175 -5.13 2.97 -1.52
CA ALA A 175 -4.24 2.19 -2.38
C ALA A 175 -3.13 1.52 -1.56
N GLU A 176 -2.40 2.31 -0.75
CA GLU A 176 -1.24 1.83 0.01
C GLU A 176 -1.59 0.74 1.02
N ARG A 177 -2.79 0.77 1.64
CA ARG A 177 -3.19 -0.25 2.63
C ARG A 177 -3.32 -1.66 2.03
N GLU A 178 -3.44 -1.78 0.71
CA GLU A 178 -3.65 -3.06 0.01
C GLU A 178 -2.33 -3.69 -0.44
N GLU A 179 -1.24 -2.92 -0.41
CA GLU A 179 0.11 -3.32 -0.78
C GLU A 179 0.67 -4.45 0.09
N VAL A 180 1.54 -5.26 -0.51
CA VAL A 180 2.11 -6.45 0.12
C VAL A 180 2.95 -6.09 1.35
N TYR A 181 3.70 -4.98 1.30
CA TYR A 181 4.50 -4.54 2.44
C TYR A 181 3.64 -4.14 3.66
N VAL A 182 2.42 -3.60 3.45
CA VAL A 182 1.48 -3.32 4.55
C VAL A 182 0.93 -4.61 5.16
N ARG A 183 0.60 -5.60 4.32
CA ARG A 183 0.22 -6.94 4.80
C ARG A 183 1.35 -7.58 5.58
N SER A 184 2.59 -7.46 5.10
CA SER A 184 3.78 -7.94 5.77
C SER A 184 4.00 -7.25 7.13
N ALA A 185 3.79 -5.94 7.23
CA ALA A 185 3.81 -5.24 8.53
C ALA A 185 2.75 -5.79 9.52
N ARG A 186 1.55 -6.17 9.03
CA ARG A 186 0.52 -6.82 9.84
C ARG A 186 0.87 -8.25 10.24
N VAL A 187 1.53 -9.03 9.37
CA VAL A 187 2.06 -10.37 9.69
C VAL A 187 3.03 -10.33 10.85
N ILE A 188 3.76 -9.22 10.99
CA ILE A 188 4.71 -9.04 12.08
C ILE A 188 4.04 -8.37 13.30
N GLY A 189 2.71 -8.24 13.27
CA GLY A 189 1.91 -7.72 14.37
C GLY A 189 2.18 -6.25 14.68
N ALA A 190 2.47 -5.42 13.67
CA ALA A 190 2.49 -3.97 13.83
C ALA A 190 1.06 -3.44 14.05
N SER A 191 0.87 -2.59 15.05
CA SER A 191 -0.41 -1.93 15.33
C SER A 191 -0.83 -0.99 14.20
N ASP A 192 -2.13 -0.82 14.00
CA ASP A 192 -2.73 0.06 12.99
C ASP A 192 -2.13 1.48 12.93
N GLY A 193 -1.96 2.14 14.08
CA GLY A 193 -1.39 3.50 14.12
C GLY A 193 0.08 3.55 13.68
N ARG A 194 0.84 2.48 13.95
CA ARG A 194 2.24 2.36 13.53
C ARG A 194 2.36 2.11 12.04
N ILE A 195 1.48 1.27 11.49
CA ILE A 195 1.37 1.06 10.03
C ILE A 195 1.07 2.39 9.34
N LEU A 196 0.08 3.14 9.86
CA LEU A 196 -0.31 4.43 9.30
C LEU A 196 0.84 5.45 9.29
N LEU A 197 1.46 5.70 10.45
CA LEU A 197 2.46 6.76 10.59
C LEU A 197 3.83 6.41 10.00
N ARG A 198 4.22 5.13 10.05
CA ARG A 198 5.57 4.71 9.67
C ARG A 198 5.63 4.08 8.29
N HIS A 199 4.61 3.32 7.88
CA HIS A 199 4.64 2.58 6.62
C HIS A 199 3.88 3.29 5.50
N ILE A 200 2.74 3.92 5.81
CA ILE A 200 1.87 4.55 4.81
C ILE A 200 2.17 6.05 4.63
N PHE A 201 2.29 6.83 5.71
CA PHE A 201 2.47 8.29 5.64
C PHE A 201 3.67 8.74 4.79
N PRO A 202 4.87 8.12 4.87
CA PRO A 202 5.99 8.51 4.01
C PRO A 202 5.70 8.39 2.50
N ASN A 203 4.85 7.44 2.11
CA ASN A 203 4.44 7.25 0.71
C ASN A 203 3.38 8.28 0.25
N ILE A 204 2.74 8.98 1.19
CA ILE A 204 1.77 10.04 0.92
C ILE A 204 2.45 11.42 0.79
N ALA A 205 3.67 11.58 1.30
CA ALA A 205 4.39 12.86 1.26
C ALA A 205 4.57 13.45 -0.16
N PRO A 206 4.98 12.69 -1.21
CA PRO A 206 5.13 13.26 -2.54
C PRO A 206 3.86 13.92 -3.12
N PRO A 207 2.68 13.25 -3.15
CA PRO A 207 1.46 13.91 -3.63
C PRO A 207 1.00 15.05 -2.71
N LEU A 208 1.25 14.98 -1.39
CA LEU A 208 0.92 16.08 -0.48
C LEU A 208 1.73 17.34 -0.78
N ILE A 209 3.02 17.22 -1.11
CA ILE A 209 3.86 18.37 -1.43
C ILE A 209 3.31 19.15 -2.63
N VAL A 210 2.89 18.45 -3.68
CA VAL A 210 2.26 19.07 -4.87
C VAL A 210 0.95 19.75 -4.48
N GLN A 211 0.15 19.10 -3.64
CA GLN A 211 -1.11 19.69 -3.19
C GLN A 211 -0.88 20.93 -2.33
N ILE A 212 0.17 20.96 -1.50
CA ILE A 212 0.57 22.13 -0.72
C ILE A 212 0.91 23.30 -1.64
N THR A 213 1.74 23.11 -2.66
CA THR A 213 2.14 24.21 -3.56
C THR A 213 0.97 24.75 -4.37
N LEU A 214 0.12 23.88 -4.91
CA LEU A 214 -1.10 24.29 -5.59
C LEU A 214 -2.06 25.04 -4.65
N THR A 215 -2.17 24.61 -3.39
CA THR A 215 -3.05 25.25 -2.41
C THR A 215 -2.52 26.62 -2.00
N VAL A 216 -1.21 26.80 -1.84
CA VAL A 216 -0.61 28.12 -1.58
C VAL A 216 -0.99 29.10 -2.69
N GLY A 217 -0.87 28.70 -3.96
CA GLY A 217 -1.30 29.53 -5.09
C GLY A 217 -2.80 29.84 -5.07
N ALA A 218 -3.64 28.84 -4.77
CA ALA A 218 -5.08 29.01 -4.68
C ALA A 218 -5.51 29.93 -3.53
N VAL A 219 -4.86 29.84 -2.36
CA VAL A 219 -5.08 30.70 -1.20
C VAL A 219 -4.71 32.14 -1.51
N LEU A 220 -3.57 32.37 -2.17
CA LEU A 220 -3.15 33.71 -2.61
C LEU A 220 -4.16 34.35 -3.56
N LEU A 221 -4.63 33.59 -4.56
CA LEU A 221 -5.64 34.09 -5.50
C LEU A 221 -6.99 34.35 -4.82
N ALA A 222 -7.39 33.48 -3.89
CA ALA A 222 -8.62 33.65 -3.12
C ALA A 222 -8.55 34.86 -2.17
N GLU A 223 -7.42 35.06 -1.50
CA GLU A 223 -7.18 36.25 -0.66
C GLU A 223 -7.26 37.52 -1.50
N ALA A 224 -6.53 37.58 -2.63
CA ALA A 224 -6.56 38.74 -3.51
C ALA A 224 -7.98 39.03 -4.03
N GLY A 225 -8.75 37.99 -4.39
CA GLY A 225 -10.14 38.12 -4.81
C GLY A 225 -11.08 38.60 -3.69
N LEU A 226 -10.93 38.08 -2.47
CA LEU A 226 -11.73 38.52 -1.31
C LEU A 226 -11.42 39.97 -0.92
N SER A 227 -10.14 40.32 -0.90
CA SER A 227 -9.67 41.69 -0.67
C SER A 227 -10.13 42.64 -1.79
N PHE A 228 -10.19 42.17 -3.04
CA PHE A 228 -10.72 42.94 -4.17
C PHE A 228 -12.20 43.33 -4.00
N ILE A 229 -13.01 42.41 -3.47
CA ILE A 229 -14.46 42.59 -3.23
C ILE A 229 -14.72 43.26 -1.86
N GLY A 230 -13.68 43.58 -1.09
CA GLY A 230 -13.82 44.25 0.21
C GLY A 230 -14.21 43.32 1.37
N LEU A 231 -14.09 42.01 1.20
CA LEU A 231 -14.37 41.00 2.24
C LEU A 231 -13.10 40.48 2.95
N GLY A 232 -11.93 40.73 2.36
CA GLY A 232 -10.62 40.37 2.91
C GLY A 232 -10.04 41.46 3.80
N VAL A 233 -8.81 41.89 3.49
CA VAL A 233 -8.12 42.99 4.17
C VAL A 233 -8.89 44.28 3.99
N GLN A 234 -9.05 45.04 5.08
CA GLN A 234 -9.80 46.29 5.10
C GLN A 234 -8.85 47.49 5.03
N PRO A 235 -9.23 48.59 4.34
CA PRO A 235 -8.51 49.86 4.45
C PRO A 235 -8.40 50.29 5.94
N PRO A 236 -7.25 50.83 6.37
CA PRO A 236 -6.21 51.45 5.56
C PRO A 236 -5.09 50.50 5.08
N ASP A 237 -5.09 49.24 5.52
CA ASP A 237 -4.03 48.27 5.26
C ASP A 237 -3.86 47.97 3.75
N ALA A 238 -2.63 47.65 3.35
CA ALA A 238 -2.29 47.34 1.97
C ALA A 238 -2.25 45.83 1.73
N SER A 239 -3.02 45.36 0.73
CA SER A 239 -2.92 44.01 0.17
C SER A 239 -2.92 44.09 -1.36
N TRP A 240 -2.39 43.07 -2.04
CA TRP A 240 -2.41 43.06 -3.51
C TRP A 240 -3.85 43.09 -4.07
N GLY A 241 -4.81 42.47 -3.39
CA GLY A 241 -6.22 42.52 -3.77
C GLY A 241 -6.84 43.92 -3.62
N THR A 242 -6.58 44.62 -2.51
CA THR A 242 -7.08 46.00 -2.32
C THR A 242 -6.45 46.97 -3.32
N MET A 243 -5.15 46.81 -3.62
CA MET A 243 -4.47 47.60 -4.66
C MET A 243 -5.09 47.40 -6.05
N LEU A 244 -5.46 46.16 -6.40
CA LEU A 244 -6.17 45.86 -7.64
C LEU A 244 -7.58 46.45 -7.66
N SER A 245 -8.29 46.44 -6.53
CA SER A 245 -9.62 47.06 -6.39
C SER A 245 -9.56 48.56 -6.66
N THR A 246 -8.60 49.24 -6.03
CA THR A 246 -8.33 50.67 -6.29
C THR A 246 -7.97 50.89 -7.76
N ALA A 247 -7.04 50.11 -8.33
CA ALA A 247 -6.65 50.27 -9.72
C ALA A 247 -7.82 50.06 -10.70
N ALA A 248 -8.74 49.15 -10.40
CA ALA A 248 -9.93 48.91 -11.22
C ALA A 248 -10.86 50.13 -11.27
N ALA A 249 -10.99 50.88 -10.18
CA ALA A 249 -11.80 52.10 -10.15
C ALA A 249 -11.22 53.25 -11.00
N PHE A 250 -9.91 53.24 -11.25
CA PHE A 250 -9.19 54.29 -11.99
C PHE A 250 -8.57 53.79 -13.30
N MET A 251 -9.06 52.67 -13.85
CA MET A 251 -8.45 52.01 -15.01
C MET A 251 -8.39 52.92 -16.24
N ASP A 252 -9.42 53.75 -16.45
CA ASP A 252 -9.50 54.71 -17.56
C ASP A 252 -8.50 55.86 -17.43
N LEU A 253 -8.10 56.21 -16.21
CA LEU A 253 -7.16 57.32 -15.93
C LEU A 253 -5.72 56.81 -15.83
N HIS A 254 -5.49 55.73 -15.09
CA HIS A 254 -4.16 55.23 -14.75
C HIS A 254 -4.10 53.69 -14.71
N TRP A 255 -4.19 53.07 -15.89
CA TRP A 255 -4.09 51.61 -16.08
C TRP A 255 -2.84 50.96 -15.45
N PHE A 256 -1.73 51.71 -15.31
CA PHE A 256 -0.47 51.20 -14.74
C PHE A 256 -0.62 50.72 -13.30
N LEU A 257 -1.55 51.26 -12.51
CA LEU A 257 -1.75 50.90 -11.10
C LEU A 257 -2.08 49.41 -10.88
N ALA A 258 -2.67 48.75 -11.88
CA ALA A 258 -3.00 47.33 -11.80
C ALA A 258 -1.80 46.40 -12.05
N ILE A 259 -0.75 46.89 -12.74
CA ILE A 259 0.36 46.04 -13.20
C ILE A 259 1.22 45.54 -12.04
N PRO A 260 1.73 46.40 -11.12
CA PRO A 260 2.60 45.93 -10.04
C PRO A 260 2.00 44.83 -9.16
N PRO A 261 0.77 44.96 -8.60
CA PRO A 261 0.17 43.89 -7.81
C PRO A 261 -0.16 42.65 -8.66
N GLY A 262 -0.55 42.82 -9.93
CA GLY A 262 -0.80 41.69 -10.84
C GLY A 262 0.45 40.86 -11.14
N ILE A 263 1.58 41.50 -11.45
CA ILE A 263 2.86 40.82 -11.68
C ILE A 263 3.31 40.12 -10.39
N ALA A 264 3.16 40.75 -9.22
CA ALA A 264 3.53 40.15 -7.95
C ALA A 264 2.76 38.84 -7.69
N ILE A 265 1.44 38.83 -7.93
CA ILE A 265 0.61 37.61 -7.82
C ILE A 265 1.09 36.53 -8.80
N ILE A 266 1.24 36.87 -10.08
CA ILE A 266 1.64 35.90 -11.13
C ILE A 266 3.01 35.29 -10.83
N ALA A 267 3.99 36.13 -10.52
CA ALA A 267 5.35 35.70 -10.22
C ALA A 267 5.40 34.79 -8.98
N THR A 268 4.62 35.12 -7.94
CA THR A 268 4.54 34.32 -6.72
C THR A 268 3.94 32.95 -6.99
N VAL A 269 2.75 32.90 -7.61
CA VAL A 269 2.03 31.64 -7.89
C VAL A 269 2.86 30.73 -8.80
N LEU A 270 3.48 31.28 -9.85
CA LEU A 270 4.32 30.51 -10.76
C LEU A 270 5.56 29.95 -10.05
N SER A 271 6.21 30.75 -9.19
CA SER A 271 7.40 30.32 -8.46
C SER A 271 7.11 29.22 -7.44
N VAL A 272 5.99 29.30 -6.72
CA VAL A 272 5.56 28.25 -5.77
C VAL A 272 5.28 26.93 -6.50
N ASN A 273 4.56 26.96 -7.61
CA ASN A 273 4.22 25.76 -8.35
C ASN A 273 5.46 25.08 -8.96
N LEU A 274 6.37 25.85 -9.57
CA LEU A 274 7.61 25.32 -10.15
C LEU A 274 8.50 24.64 -9.10
N ILE A 275 8.61 25.21 -7.90
CA ILE A 275 9.38 24.60 -6.81
C ILE A 275 8.72 23.31 -6.32
N GLY A 276 7.40 23.29 -6.22
CA GLY A 276 6.63 22.09 -5.82
C GLY A 276 6.88 20.90 -6.73
N ASP A 277 6.86 21.12 -8.04
CA ASP A 277 7.09 20.06 -9.03
C ASP A 277 8.50 19.46 -8.93
N VAL A 278 9.51 20.29 -8.64
CA VAL A 278 10.89 19.80 -8.49
C VAL A 278 11.10 19.05 -7.18
N ILE A 279 10.52 19.53 -6.07
CA ILE A 279 10.55 18.79 -4.80
C ILE A 279 9.86 17.44 -4.99
N ARG A 280 8.71 17.40 -5.67
CA ARG A 280 8.02 16.16 -6.01
C ARG A 280 8.90 15.21 -6.82
N ASP A 281 9.54 15.66 -7.90
CA ASP A 281 10.35 14.79 -8.76
C ASP A 281 11.56 14.20 -8.05
N SER A 282 12.07 14.86 -7.00
CA SER A 282 13.14 14.33 -6.16
C SER A 282 12.68 13.24 -5.18
N ILE A 283 11.37 13.18 -4.86
CA ILE A 283 10.78 12.30 -3.84
C ILE A 283 9.90 11.21 -4.48
N GLY A 284 9.29 11.49 -5.64
CA GLY A 284 8.26 10.69 -6.27
C GLY A 284 8.81 9.67 -7.25
N ARG A 285 9.04 8.43 -6.79
CA ARG A 285 9.00 7.26 -7.66
C ARG A 285 7.84 6.37 -7.26
N GLY A 286 6.79 6.39 -8.08
CA GLY A 286 5.77 5.35 -8.18
C GLY A 286 4.41 5.70 -7.57
N VAL A 287 3.40 5.95 -8.42
CA VAL A 287 1.98 5.63 -8.16
C VAL A 287 1.21 5.52 -9.50
N ALA A 288 0.48 4.42 -9.68
CA ALA A 288 -0.71 4.24 -10.56
C ALA A 288 -1.38 2.89 -10.19
N VAL A 289 -2.70 2.61 -10.19
CA VAL A 289 -3.99 3.33 -10.29
C VAL A 289 -5.06 2.44 -9.61
N ALA A 290 -6.07 3.12 -9.05
CA ALA A 290 -7.38 2.74 -8.49
C ALA A 290 -8.03 1.34 -8.70
N ALA A 291 -8.67 0.87 -7.61
CA ALA A 291 -9.87 0.03 -7.62
C ALA A 291 -10.98 0.65 -6.75
N LYS A 292 -12.25 0.44 -7.13
CA LYS A 292 -13.44 1.10 -6.56
C LYS A 292 -13.87 0.45 -5.22
N PRO A 293 -14.12 1.21 -4.14
CA PRO A 293 -14.47 0.63 -2.85
C PRO A 293 -15.97 0.29 -2.75
N GLN A 294 -16.28 -0.91 -2.27
CA GLN A 294 -17.61 -1.29 -1.78
C GLN A 294 -17.56 -1.39 -0.25
N ALA A 295 -18.65 -0.98 0.40
CA ALA A 295 -18.72 -0.76 1.84
C ALA A 295 -18.45 -2.04 2.67
N PRO A 296 -17.73 -1.95 3.80
CA PRO A 296 -17.54 -3.08 4.70
C PRO A 296 -18.85 -3.38 5.45
N ALA A 297 -19.39 -4.58 5.28
CA ALA A 297 -20.48 -5.09 6.11
C ALA A 297 -19.99 -5.31 7.56
N PRO A 298 -20.83 -5.06 8.58
CA PRO A 298 -20.49 -5.25 9.98
C PRO A 298 -19.96 -6.66 10.27
N ARG A 299 -18.97 -6.74 11.17
CA ARG A 299 -18.44 -7.99 11.72
C ARG A 299 -19.50 -8.58 12.64
N ALA A 300 -20.28 -9.54 12.12
CA ALA A 300 -20.95 -10.50 12.97
C ALA A 300 -19.87 -11.46 13.50
N VAL A 301 -19.54 -11.32 14.78
CA VAL A 301 -18.91 -12.39 15.55
C VAL A 301 -20.00 -13.45 15.71
N ALA A 302 -20.10 -14.35 14.74
CA ALA A 302 -20.90 -15.55 14.92
C ALA A 302 -20.17 -16.39 15.97
N ALA A 303 -20.81 -16.58 17.11
CA ALA A 303 -20.39 -17.49 18.14
C ALA A 303 -20.06 -18.85 17.51
N VAL A 304 -18.91 -19.39 17.90
CA VAL A 304 -18.53 -20.78 17.63
C VAL A 304 -19.52 -21.64 18.40
N ALA A 305 -20.61 -22.03 17.73
CA ALA A 305 -21.44 -23.13 18.17
C ALA A 305 -20.81 -24.42 17.68
N ASP A 306 -20.68 -25.37 18.59
CA ASP A 306 -20.13 -26.71 18.41
C ASP A 306 -20.56 -27.33 17.06
N PHE A 307 -19.61 -27.43 16.14
CA PHE A 307 -19.77 -28.23 14.93
C PHE A 307 -18.57 -29.16 14.80
N VAL A 308 -18.66 -30.31 15.46
CA VAL A 308 -17.92 -31.51 15.08
C VAL A 308 -18.94 -32.50 14.54
N PRO A 309 -18.95 -32.71 13.22
CA PRO A 309 -19.13 -34.05 12.71
C PRO A 309 -17.99 -34.40 11.74
N ASP A 310 -17.36 -35.55 11.99
CA ASP A 310 -16.41 -36.25 11.13
C ASP A 310 -15.24 -35.40 10.61
N SER A 311 -14.35 -34.98 11.53
CA SER A 311 -13.02 -34.52 11.11
C SER A 311 -12.32 -35.71 10.42
N PRO A 312 -11.88 -35.55 9.14
CA PRO A 312 -11.15 -36.61 8.46
C PRO A 312 -9.72 -36.76 9.00
N LEU A 313 -9.27 -35.87 9.89
CA LEU A 313 -7.95 -35.95 10.48
C LEU A 313 -7.94 -36.96 11.63
N PRO A 314 -6.82 -37.67 11.83
CA PRO A 314 -6.61 -38.46 13.04
C PRO A 314 -6.71 -37.58 14.31
N PRO A 315 -6.91 -38.21 15.49
CA PRO A 315 -6.98 -37.48 16.76
C PRO A 315 -5.74 -36.61 17.00
N PRO A 316 -5.88 -35.46 17.70
CA PRO A 316 -4.79 -34.51 17.90
C PRO A 316 -3.57 -35.16 18.53
N ARG A 317 -2.41 -34.93 17.92
CA ARG A 317 -1.12 -35.34 18.51
C ARG A 317 -0.60 -34.26 19.45
N PRO A 318 0.10 -34.62 20.55
CA PRO A 318 0.61 -33.63 21.53
C PRO A 318 1.62 -32.64 20.94
N ASP A 319 2.28 -33.02 19.85
CA ASP A 319 3.29 -32.26 19.12
C ASP A 319 2.72 -31.45 17.93
N GLU A 320 1.40 -31.42 17.73
CA GLU A 320 0.76 -30.60 16.69
C GLU A 320 0.94 -29.10 16.99
N VAL A 321 1.64 -28.40 16.09
CA VAL A 321 1.77 -26.93 16.12
C VAL A 321 0.54 -26.28 15.51
N LEU A 322 0.07 -26.80 14.37
CA LEU A 322 -1.07 -26.26 13.63
C LEU A 322 -2.07 -27.37 13.33
N ARG A 323 -3.35 -27.10 13.61
CA ARG A 323 -4.48 -27.93 13.18
C ARG A 323 -5.56 -27.04 12.58
N VAL A 324 -5.90 -27.29 11.33
CA VAL A 324 -6.97 -26.63 10.60
C VAL A 324 -8.04 -27.67 10.33
N GLU A 325 -9.28 -27.41 10.70
CA GLU A 325 -10.39 -28.35 10.46
C GLU A 325 -11.54 -27.64 9.77
N GLY A 326 -12.00 -28.20 8.65
CA GLY A 326 -13.20 -27.76 7.96
C GLY A 326 -13.17 -26.30 7.50
N LEU A 327 -11.98 -25.76 7.20
CA LEU A 327 -11.81 -24.37 6.81
C LEU A 327 -12.63 -24.08 5.54
N GLN A 328 -13.50 -23.06 5.64
CA GLN A 328 -14.25 -22.54 4.52
C GLN A 328 -14.00 -21.05 4.38
N VAL A 329 -13.62 -20.62 3.18
CA VAL A 329 -13.40 -19.21 2.84
C VAL A 329 -14.27 -18.88 1.65
N ALA A 330 -15.06 -17.80 1.75
CA ALA A 330 -15.98 -17.37 0.70
C ALA A 330 -15.90 -15.85 0.46
N LEU A 331 -16.19 -15.44 -0.77
CA LEU A 331 -16.46 -14.05 -1.11
C LEU A 331 -17.80 -13.63 -0.54
N SER A 332 -17.80 -12.56 0.24
CA SER A 332 -18.98 -11.99 0.86
C SER A 332 -19.94 -11.49 -0.23
N SER A 333 -21.19 -11.95 -0.19
CA SER A 333 -22.28 -11.44 -1.02
C SER A 333 -23.25 -10.62 -0.16
N ALA A 334 -23.82 -9.56 -0.72
CA ALA A 334 -24.84 -8.75 -0.03
C ALA A 334 -26.21 -9.45 0.03
N GLU A 335 -26.45 -10.45 -0.83
CA GLU A 335 -27.79 -11.02 -1.10
C GLU A 335 -27.88 -12.55 -0.89
N GLY A 336 -26.89 -13.21 -0.29
CA GLY A 336 -26.98 -14.66 -0.04
C GLY A 336 -25.71 -15.36 0.43
N GLU A 337 -25.66 -16.70 0.26
CA GLU A 337 -24.45 -17.49 0.51
C GLU A 337 -23.30 -17.03 -0.39
N GLY A 338 -22.18 -16.67 0.22
CA GLY A 338 -21.02 -16.15 -0.48
C GLY A 338 -20.39 -17.18 -1.42
N LEU A 339 -19.73 -16.72 -2.49
CA LEU A 339 -19.08 -17.62 -3.45
C LEU A 339 -17.90 -18.34 -2.77
N PRO A 340 -17.93 -19.67 -2.62
CA PRO A 340 -16.86 -20.39 -1.94
C PRO A 340 -15.58 -20.33 -2.76
N LEU A 341 -14.46 -20.12 -2.07
CA LEU A 341 -13.10 -20.16 -2.63
C LEU A 341 -12.26 -21.30 -2.03
N ILE A 342 -12.51 -21.64 -0.77
CA ILE A 342 -11.96 -22.83 -0.09
C ILE A 342 -13.13 -23.57 0.57
N SER A 343 -13.15 -24.89 0.45
CA SER A 343 -14.25 -25.72 0.94
C SER A 343 -13.73 -26.92 1.72
N ASN A 344 -14.05 -26.96 3.02
CA ASN A 344 -13.80 -28.08 3.91
C ASN A 344 -12.33 -28.55 3.87
N LEU A 345 -11.40 -27.60 4.01
CA LEU A 345 -9.97 -27.90 4.06
C LEU A 345 -9.59 -28.28 5.49
N SER A 346 -9.02 -29.47 5.66
CA SER A 346 -8.53 -29.95 6.95
C SER A 346 -7.08 -30.45 6.82
N LEU A 347 -6.17 -29.89 7.61
CA LEU A 347 -4.75 -30.27 7.65
C LEU A 347 -4.18 -30.13 9.06
N SER A 348 -3.13 -30.89 9.37
CA SER A 348 -2.35 -30.71 10.59
C SER A 348 -0.85 -30.75 10.27
N ILE A 349 -0.06 -30.04 11.10
CA ILE A 349 1.40 -29.95 11.01
C ILE A 349 1.98 -30.11 12.42
N ALA A 350 2.84 -31.09 12.59
CA ALA A 350 3.59 -31.34 13.81
C ALA A 350 4.81 -30.40 13.94
N LYS A 351 5.35 -30.32 15.15
CA LYS A 351 6.57 -29.57 15.41
C LYS A 351 7.74 -30.16 14.62
N GLY A 352 8.47 -29.31 13.91
CA GLY A 352 9.59 -29.74 13.06
C GLY A 352 9.16 -30.50 11.81
N GLU A 353 7.87 -30.50 11.46
CA GLU A 353 7.37 -31.08 10.20
C GLU A 353 7.27 -29.97 9.13
N THR A 354 7.65 -30.29 7.90
CA THR A 354 7.35 -29.48 6.71
C THR A 354 6.21 -30.12 5.92
N LEU A 355 5.05 -29.46 5.93
CA LEU A 355 3.90 -29.84 5.10
C LEU A 355 3.88 -29.01 3.81
N GLY A 356 3.98 -29.69 2.68
CA GLY A 356 3.81 -29.10 1.35
C GLY A 356 2.34 -28.88 1.02
N LEU A 357 1.94 -27.68 0.57
CA LEU A 357 0.63 -27.42 -0.02
C LEU A 357 0.80 -27.13 -1.51
N VAL A 358 0.36 -28.06 -2.35
CA VAL A 358 0.66 -28.07 -3.79
C VAL A 358 -0.60 -28.06 -4.65
N GLY A 359 -0.51 -27.48 -5.84
CA GLY A 359 -1.60 -27.48 -6.83
C GLY A 359 -1.44 -26.39 -7.89
N GLU A 360 -2.25 -26.43 -8.94
CA GLU A 360 -2.26 -25.41 -10.00
C GLU A 360 -2.52 -23.98 -9.45
N SER A 361 -2.14 -22.96 -10.21
CA SER A 361 -2.42 -21.56 -9.86
C SER A 361 -3.93 -21.34 -9.68
N GLY A 362 -4.31 -20.56 -8.66
CA GLY A 362 -5.72 -20.30 -8.33
C GLY A 362 -6.45 -21.43 -7.59
N SER A 363 -5.77 -22.51 -7.17
CA SER A 363 -6.40 -23.59 -6.39
C SER A 363 -6.75 -23.22 -4.95
N GLY A 364 -6.25 -22.08 -4.43
CA GLY A 364 -6.54 -21.57 -3.08
C GLY A 364 -5.37 -21.60 -2.09
N LYS A 365 -4.15 -21.99 -2.51
CA LYS A 365 -3.00 -22.20 -1.62
C LYS A 365 -2.58 -20.95 -0.81
N THR A 366 -2.28 -19.84 -1.48
CA THR A 366 -1.97 -18.54 -0.83
C THR A 366 -3.12 -18.08 0.08
N LEU A 367 -4.36 -18.29 -0.35
CA LEU A 367 -5.54 -17.91 0.43
C LEU A 367 -5.65 -18.72 1.72
N THR A 368 -5.25 -20.00 1.73
CA THR A 368 -5.13 -20.82 2.94
C THR A 368 -4.17 -20.19 3.95
N GLY A 369 -2.96 -19.81 3.53
CA GLY A 369 -1.98 -19.16 4.40
C GLY A 369 -2.48 -17.83 4.98
N LEU A 370 -3.10 -16.99 4.15
CA LEU A 370 -3.71 -15.73 4.58
C LEU A 370 -4.90 -15.95 5.53
N ALA A 371 -5.68 -17.01 5.34
CA ALA A 371 -6.80 -17.36 6.22
C ALA A 371 -6.31 -17.81 7.61
N ILE A 372 -5.25 -18.61 7.67
CA ILE A 372 -4.59 -19.02 8.93
C ILE A 372 -4.12 -17.79 9.71
N LEU A 373 -3.53 -16.82 9.02
CA LEU A 373 -3.09 -15.57 9.62
C LEU A 373 -4.22 -14.59 9.91
N GLY A 374 -5.46 -14.82 9.48
CA GLY A 374 -6.56 -13.86 9.58
C GLY A 374 -6.32 -12.56 8.80
N LEU A 375 -5.60 -12.64 7.69
CA LEU A 375 -5.23 -11.53 6.80
C LEU A 375 -5.96 -11.57 5.44
N THR A 376 -7.09 -12.27 5.37
CA THR A 376 -7.95 -12.25 4.20
C THR A 376 -8.49 -10.83 3.96
N SER A 377 -8.73 -10.48 2.69
CA SER A 377 -9.29 -9.17 2.34
C SER A 377 -10.70 -9.00 2.92
N VAL A 378 -11.20 -7.76 3.02
CA VAL A 378 -12.54 -7.48 3.57
C VAL A 378 -13.66 -8.19 2.80
N ALA A 379 -13.43 -8.45 1.51
CA ALA A 379 -14.36 -9.21 0.67
C ALA A 379 -14.37 -10.72 1.01
N LEU A 380 -13.32 -11.25 1.62
CA LEU A 380 -13.14 -12.66 1.91
C LEU A 380 -13.35 -12.95 3.39
N ARG A 381 -14.31 -13.83 3.69
CA ARG A 381 -14.61 -14.24 5.06
C ARG A 381 -14.38 -15.73 5.23
N THR A 382 -13.73 -16.08 6.32
CA THR A 382 -13.73 -17.44 6.84
C THR A 382 -15.11 -17.71 7.44
N THR A 383 -15.94 -18.48 6.74
CA THR A 383 -17.33 -18.73 7.12
C THR A 383 -17.44 -19.86 8.14
N ARG A 384 -16.62 -20.90 8.03
CA ARG A 384 -16.63 -22.10 8.90
C ARG A 384 -15.21 -22.66 9.13
N GLY A 385 -15.10 -23.58 10.08
CA GLY A 385 -13.88 -24.32 10.44
C GLY A 385 -13.23 -23.90 11.77
N SER A 386 -12.13 -24.52 12.16
CA SER A 386 -11.30 -24.10 13.30
C SER A 386 -9.84 -23.97 12.85
N ILE A 387 -9.09 -23.06 13.48
CA ILE A 387 -7.67 -22.87 13.20
C ILE A 387 -6.94 -22.83 14.55
N ILE A 388 -6.44 -23.98 14.97
CA ILE A 388 -5.79 -24.17 16.27
C ILE A 388 -4.28 -24.08 16.09
N LEU A 389 -3.64 -23.13 16.77
CA LEU A 389 -2.19 -22.95 16.82
C LEU A 389 -1.72 -23.13 18.26
N ASN A 390 -0.81 -24.08 18.53
CA ASN A 390 -0.32 -24.39 19.88
C ASN A 390 -1.46 -24.57 20.90
N GLY A 391 -2.53 -25.27 20.50
CA GLY A 391 -3.72 -25.50 21.33
C GLY A 391 -4.70 -24.32 21.45
N ARG A 392 -4.46 -23.18 20.80
CA ARG A 392 -5.33 -21.99 20.84
C ARG A 392 -6.03 -21.76 19.50
N ASP A 393 -7.35 -21.61 19.51
CA ASP A 393 -8.11 -21.26 18.30
C ASP A 393 -7.91 -19.78 17.93
N LEU A 394 -7.23 -19.54 16.81
CA LEU A 394 -6.94 -18.23 16.27
C LEU A 394 -8.20 -17.45 15.87
N ARG A 395 -9.29 -18.15 15.53
CA ARG A 395 -10.55 -17.51 15.13
C ARG A 395 -11.26 -16.83 16.29
N ALA A 396 -11.03 -17.29 17.51
CA ALA A 396 -11.62 -16.74 18.73
C ALA A 396 -10.85 -15.53 19.28
N LEU A 397 -9.66 -15.25 18.75
CA LEU A 397 -8.82 -14.15 19.23
C LEU A 397 -9.35 -12.78 18.81
N SER A 398 -9.28 -11.83 19.74
CA SER A 398 -9.47 -10.41 19.41
C SER A 398 -8.35 -9.90 18.48
N PRO A 399 -8.55 -8.78 17.76
CA PRO A 399 -7.51 -8.22 16.89
C PRO A 399 -6.18 -7.98 17.60
N ARG A 400 -6.20 -7.52 18.86
CA ARG A 400 -5.00 -7.26 19.67
C ARG A 400 -4.28 -8.56 20.06
N GLN A 401 -5.01 -9.61 20.44
CA GLN A 401 -4.42 -10.91 20.70
C GLN A 401 -3.82 -11.53 19.43
N MET A 402 -4.47 -11.32 18.28
CA MET A 402 -3.94 -11.79 17.00
C MET A 402 -2.65 -11.04 16.60
N GLU A 403 -2.53 -9.75 16.93
CA GLU A 403 -1.27 -9.02 16.78
C GLU A 403 -0.14 -9.61 17.63
N GLU A 404 -0.42 -10.17 18.80
CA GLU A 404 0.58 -10.81 19.66
C GLU A 404 1.05 -12.16 19.11
N VAL A 405 0.15 -12.94 18.51
CA VAL A 405 0.45 -14.22 17.84
C VAL A 405 1.26 -14.01 16.57
N ARG A 406 0.86 -13.03 15.75
CA ARG A 406 1.51 -12.66 14.49
C ARG A 406 2.93 -12.13 14.70
N GLY A 407 3.88 -12.73 14.00
CA GLY A 407 5.30 -12.43 14.07
C GLY A 407 6.00 -13.23 15.17
N ASN A 408 5.36 -13.46 16.32
CA ASN A 408 5.96 -14.20 17.44
C ASN A 408 5.81 -15.71 17.33
N GLU A 409 4.62 -16.21 17.00
CA GLU A 409 4.30 -17.64 16.97
C GLU A 409 4.06 -18.14 15.55
N VAL A 410 3.57 -17.26 14.68
CA VAL A 410 3.39 -17.53 13.26
C VAL A 410 3.95 -16.38 12.43
N ALA A 411 4.73 -16.73 11.40
CA ALA A 411 5.26 -15.77 10.43
C ALA A 411 5.00 -16.25 9.01
N MET A 412 5.17 -15.35 8.04
CA MET A 412 4.98 -15.65 6.63
C MET A 412 6.09 -15.03 5.78
N VAL A 413 6.58 -15.82 4.83
CA VAL A 413 7.39 -15.35 3.70
C VAL A 413 6.48 -15.30 2.49
N PHE A 414 6.35 -14.12 1.88
CA PHE A 414 5.48 -13.89 0.73
C PHE A 414 6.17 -14.26 -0.59
N GLN A 415 5.36 -14.55 -1.61
CA GLN A 415 5.78 -14.95 -2.96
C GLN A 415 6.80 -14.01 -3.63
N ASP A 416 6.65 -12.69 -3.44
CA ASP A 416 7.60 -11.70 -3.95
C ASP A 416 8.31 -11.00 -2.78
N PRO A 417 9.61 -11.26 -2.57
CA PRO A 417 10.33 -10.70 -1.43
C PRO A 417 10.50 -9.19 -1.55
N THR A 418 10.73 -8.66 -2.75
CA THR A 418 10.99 -7.24 -2.99
C THR A 418 9.77 -6.37 -2.69
N THR A 419 8.57 -6.81 -3.08
CA THR A 419 7.32 -6.08 -2.77
C THR A 419 6.86 -6.27 -1.33
N SER A 420 7.33 -7.32 -0.64
CA SER A 420 7.05 -7.53 0.79
C SER A 420 7.85 -6.59 1.71
N LEU A 421 8.95 -6.03 1.21
CA LEU A 421 9.81 -5.08 1.91
C LEU A 421 9.41 -3.65 1.54
N ASN A 422 9.33 -2.76 2.53
CA ASN A 422 9.00 -1.36 2.28
C ASN A 422 10.18 -0.67 1.58
N PRO A 423 10.02 -0.15 0.34
CA PRO A 423 11.13 0.43 -0.43
C PRO A 423 11.67 1.74 0.16
N ALA A 424 10.90 2.40 1.04
CA ALA A 424 11.31 3.64 1.70
C ALA A 424 12.31 3.44 2.85
N PHE A 425 12.57 2.19 3.25
CA PHE A 425 13.41 1.87 4.41
C PHE A 425 14.51 0.87 4.08
N THR A 426 15.63 0.99 4.78
CA THR A 426 16.71 0.00 4.69
C THR A 426 16.25 -1.35 5.25
N VAL A 427 16.75 -2.45 4.70
CA VAL A 427 16.32 -3.79 5.08
C VAL A 427 16.59 -4.12 6.55
N GLY A 428 17.73 -3.67 7.08
CA GLY A 428 18.06 -3.85 8.50
C GLY A 428 17.13 -3.06 9.41
N SER A 429 16.69 -1.86 9.01
CA SER A 429 15.75 -1.09 9.84
C SER A 429 14.38 -1.77 9.95
N GLN A 430 13.96 -2.49 8.90
CA GLN A 430 12.71 -3.23 8.87
C GLN A 430 12.75 -4.48 9.77
N ILE A 431 13.89 -5.19 9.81
CA ILE A 431 14.12 -6.33 10.73
C ILE A 431 14.24 -5.84 12.18
N ALA A 432 15.06 -4.83 12.42
CA ALA A 432 15.25 -4.26 13.76
C ALA A 432 13.93 -3.72 14.35
N GLU A 433 13.03 -3.21 13.51
CA GLU A 433 11.69 -2.78 13.95
C GLU A 433 10.90 -3.93 14.57
N VAL A 434 10.93 -5.13 13.98
CA VAL A 434 10.26 -6.33 14.50
C VAL A 434 10.77 -6.65 15.90
N LEU A 435 12.10 -6.74 16.03
CA LEU A 435 12.79 -7.06 17.26
C LEU A 435 12.47 -6.05 18.38
N ARG A 436 12.47 -4.76 18.05
CA ARG A 436 12.10 -3.70 19.00
C ARG A 436 10.63 -3.80 19.42
N ALA A 437 9.74 -4.04 18.45
CA ALA A 437 8.30 -4.06 18.68
C ALA A 437 7.83 -5.29 19.46
N LYS A 438 8.50 -6.44 19.29
CA LYS A 438 8.04 -7.73 19.80
C LYS A 438 8.90 -8.30 20.93
N LYS A 439 10.20 -8.00 20.94
CA LYS A 439 11.13 -8.46 21.98
C LYS A 439 11.54 -7.33 22.95
N ASN A 440 10.97 -6.13 22.81
CA ASN A 440 11.27 -4.95 23.63
C ASN A 440 12.77 -4.60 23.71
N LEU A 441 13.52 -4.90 22.65
CA LEU A 441 14.95 -4.65 22.60
C LEU A 441 15.26 -3.16 22.41
N SER A 442 16.40 -2.73 22.98
CA SER A 442 16.95 -1.41 22.70
C SER A 442 17.33 -1.29 21.22
N GLN A 443 17.43 -0.07 20.69
CA GLN A 443 17.81 0.14 19.29
C GLN A 443 19.15 -0.52 18.94
N LYS A 444 20.12 -0.44 19.86
CA LYS A 444 21.45 -1.05 19.68
C LYS A 444 21.37 -2.58 19.66
N ALA A 445 20.71 -3.18 20.65
CA ALA A 445 20.57 -4.64 20.74
C ALA A 445 19.77 -5.21 19.56
N ALA A 446 18.70 -4.53 19.14
CA ALA A 446 17.93 -4.94 17.97
C ALA A 446 18.74 -4.86 16.67
N TRP A 447 19.62 -3.87 16.53
CA TRP A 447 20.50 -3.76 15.36
C TRP A 447 21.56 -4.85 15.34
N GLU A 448 22.19 -5.15 16.48
CA GLU A 448 23.16 -6.24 16.62
C GLU A 448 22.53 -7.60 16.27
N GLN A 449 21.35 -7.89 16.81
CA GLN A 449 20.62 -9.11 16.49
C GLN A 449 20.12 -9.14 15.03
N THR A 450 19.75 -7.99 14.46
CA THR A 450 19.42 -7.88 13.04
C THR A 450 20.59 -8.30 12.16
N VAL A 451 21.78 -7.77 12.44
CA VAL A 451 22.99 -8.10 11.69
C VAL A 451 23.31 -9.60 11.83
N ALA A 452 23.17 -10.16 13.03
CA ALA A 452 23.35 -11.60 13.25
C ALA A 452 22.34 -12.45 12.46
N LEU A 453 21.09 -12.03 12.37
CA LEU A 453 20.07 -12.71 11.55
C LEU A 453 20.36 -12.62 10.05
N ILE A 454 20.83 -11.46 9.58
CA ILE A 454 21.25 -11.28 8.17
C ILE A 454 22.45 -12.16 7.84
N ASP A 455 23.40 -12.28 8.76
CA ASP A 455 24.54 -13.19 8.64
C ASP A 455 24.08 -14.65 8.60
N ARG A 456 23.13 -15.02 9.49
CA ARG A 456 22.60 -16.38 9.61
C ARG A 456 21.94 -16.87 8.33
N VAL A 457 21.24 -16.00 7.60
CA VAL A 457 20.63 -16.36 6.30
C VAL A 457 21.63 -16.36 5.14
N GLY A 458 22.93 -16.24 5.41
CA GLY A 458 24.00 -16.38 4.41
C GLY A 458 24.24 -15.12 3.56
N ILE A 459 23.88 -13.93 4.04
CA ILE A 459 24.14 -12.69 3.30
C ILE A 459 25.56 -12.18 3.59
N PRO A 460 26.42 -12.05 2.57
CA PRO A 460 27.78 -11.57 2.77
C PRO A 460 27.79 -10.09 3.17
N ARG A 461 28.73 -9.71 4.05
CA ARG A 461 28.89 -8.35 4.58
C ARG A 461 27.58 -7.84 5.23
N PRO A 462 27.06 -8.54 6.26
CA PRO A 462 25.72 -8.31 6.79
C PRO A 462 25.53 -6.88 7.35
N GLN A 463 26.58 -6.27 7.94
CA GLN A 463 26.53 -4.88 8.44
C GLN A 463 26.32 -3.85 7.32
N GLU A 464 26.96 -4.07 6.16
CA GLU A 464 26.81 -3.22 4.98
C GLU A 464 25.42 -3.43 4.37
N ARG A 465 25.03 -4.70 4.15
CA ARG A 465 23.75 -5.06 3.54
C ARG A 465 22.54 -4.67 4.39
N ALA A 466 22.65 -4.65 5.71
CA ALA A 466 21.60 -4.13 6.60
C ALA A 466 21.24 -2.66 6.30
N ARG A 467 22.17 -1.89 5.73
CA ARG A 467 21.95 -0.47 5.36
C ARG A 467 21.45 -0.28 3.94
N ALA A 468 21.36 -1.35 3.15
CA ALA A 468 20.85 -1.29 1.78
C ALA A 468 19.32 -1.19 1.76
N PHE A 469 18.79 -0.58 0.71
CA PHE A 469 17.37 -0.57 0.39
C PHE A 469 16.98 -1.81 -0.43
N PRO A 470 15.70 -2.23 -0.44
CA PRO A 470 15.26 -3.43 -1.15
C PRO A 470 15.66 -3.47 -2.64
N HIS A 471 15.62 -2.31 -3.32
CA HIS A 471 15.97 -2.19 -4.73
C HIS A 471 17.48 -2.28 -5.02
N GLU A 472 18.32 -2.33 -3.99
CA GLU A 472 19.78 -2.48 -4.09
C GLU A 472 20.23 -3.94 -3.89
N LEU A 473 19.28 -4.86 -3.67
CA LEU A 473 19.52 -6.30 -3.45
C LEU A 473 19.19 -7.13 -4.70
N SER A 474 19.89 -8.26 -4.88
CA SER A 474 19.46 -9.28 -5.84
C SER A 474 18.20 -10.00 -5.35
N GLY A 475 17.47 -10.68 -6.23
CA GLY A 475 16.26 -11.44 -5.87
C GLY A 475 16.51 -12.44 -4.73
N GLY A 476 17.59 -13.24 -4.82
CA GLY A 476 17.98 -14.17 -3.76
C GLY A 476 18.38 -13.48 -2.44
N MET A 477 19.05 -12.32 -2.49
CA MET A 477 19.34 -11.53 -1.28
C MET A 477 18.06 -10.97 -0.65
N ALA A 478 17.14 -10.45 -1.45
CA ALA A 478 15.84 -9.97 -0.97
C ALA A 478 15.04 -11.11 -0.33
N GLN A 479 15.08 -12.32 -0.91
CA GLN A 479 14.45 -13.52 -0.36
C GLN A 479 15.04 -13.89 1.00
N ARG A 480 16.37 -13.98 1.11
CA ARG A 480 17.07 -14.23 2.38
C ARG A 480 16.72 -13.18 3.45
N ILE A 481 16.63 -11.90 3.08
CA ILE A 481 16.17 -10.83 3.98
C ILE A 481 14.72 -11.04 4.42
N ALA A 482 13.81 -11.41 3.51
CA ALA A 482 12.41 -11.69 3.84
C ALA A 482 12.30 -12.87 4.83
N ILE A 483 13.11 -13.92 4.63
CA ILE A 483 13.24 -15.06 5.55
C ILE A 483 13.77 -14.58 6.91
N ALA A 484 14.88 -13.83 6.96
CA ALA A 484 15.45 -13.29 8.21
C ALA A 484 14.43 -12.45 8.99
N ARG A 485 13.63 -11.63 8.30
CA ARG A 485 12.56 -10.83 8.88
C ARG A 485 11.45 -11.69 9.47
N ALA A 486 11.03 -12.75 8.76
CA ALA A 486 10.02 -13.69 9.25
C ALA A 486 10.49 -14.45 10.50
N LEU A 487 11.78 -14.78 10.57
CA LEU A 487 12.37 -15.55 11.67
C LEU A 487 12.80 -14.71 12.87
N SER A 488 12.73 -13.39 12.77
CA SER A 488 13.29 -12.49 13.78
C SER A 488 12.78 -12.73 15.21
N CYS A 489 11.59 -13.34 15.36
CA CYS A 489 11.01 -13.64 16.67
C CYS A 489 10.97 -15.13 17.02
N ASN A 490 11.57 -16.01 16.21
CA ASN A 490 11.58 -17.47 16.35
C ASN A 490 10.17 -18.07 16.37
N PRO A 491 9.40 -17.96 15.27
CA PRO A 491 8.02 -18.45 15.20
C PRO A 491 7.97 -19.98 15.31
N SER A 492 6.91 -20.50 15.96
CA SER A 492 6.62 -21.94 15.96
C SER A 492 6.12 -22.46 14.62
N LEU A 493 5.49 -21.60 13.80
CA LEU A 493 4.99 -21.92 12.46
C LEU A 493 5.49 -20.88 11.45
N LEU A 494 6.11 -21.35 10.36
CA LEU A 494 6.48 -20.54 9.22
C LEU A 494 5.63 -20.92 8.00
N ILE A 495 4.93 -19.96 7.42
CA ILE A 495 4.22 -20.14 6.15
C ILE A 495 5.11 -19.58 5.04
N ALA A 496 5.62 -20.43 4.16
CA ALA A 496 6.45 -20.01 3.04
C ALA A 496 5.65 -20.11 1.75
N ASP A 497 5.21 -18.97 1.22
CA ASP A 497 4.36 -18.91 0.02
C ASP A 497 5.20 -18.74 -1.24
N GLU A 498 5.34 -19.79 -2.02
CA GLU A 498 6.11 -19.81 -3.27
C GLU A 498 7.54 -19.22 -3.12
N PRO A 499 8.31 -19.61 -2.08
CA PRO A 499 9.51 -18.89 -1.65
C PRO A 499 10.71 -19.03 -2.60
N THR A 500 10.63 -19.89 -3.61
CA THR A 500 11.68 -20.11 -4.61
C THR A 500 11.26 -19.67 -6.01
N THR A 501 10.07 -19.10 -6.16
CA THR A 501 9.56 -18.67 -7.46
C THR A 501 10.40 -17.52 -8.00
N ALA A 502 10.61 -17.52 -9.32
CA ALA A 502 11.42 -16.53 -10.05
C ALA A 502 12.91 -16.47 -9.65
N LEU A 503 13.43 -17.51 -8.98
CA LEU A 503 14.87 -17.69 -8.74
C LEU A 503 15.46 -18.67 -9.77
N ASP A 504 16.76 -18.55 -10.03
CA ASP A 504 17.48 -19.55 -10.81
C ASP A 504 17.63 -20.86 -10.01
N VAL A 505 17.85 -21.97 -10.71
CA VAL A 505 17.89 -23.32 -10.11
C VAL A 505 18.96 -23.44 -9.02
N THR A 506 20.08 -22.72 -9.15
CA THR A 506 21.16 -22.78 -8.16
C THR A 506 20.75 -22.07 -6.88
N VAL A 507 20.27 -20.83 -6.99
CA VAL A 507 19.80 -20.05 -5.84
C VAL A 507 18.58 -20.72 -5.19
N GLN A 508 17.69 -21.34 -5.97
CA GLN A 508 16.57 -22.12 -5.42
C GLN A 508 17.07 -23.21 -4.47
N GLN A 509 18.05 -24.02 -4.86
CA GLN A 509 18.61 -25.08 -4.00
C GLN A 509 19.21 -24.49 -2.72
N GLU A 510 19.99 -23.41 -2.83
CA GLU A 510 20.55 -22.76 -1.64
C GLU A 510 19.49 -22.22 -0.67
N ILE A 511 18.31 -21.82 -1.18
CA ILE A 511 17.19 -21.37 -0.35
C ILE A 511 16.49 -22.56 0.31
N LEU A 512 16.35 -23.70 -0.38
CA LEU A 512 15.77 -24.92 0.20
C LEU A 512 16.66 -25.47 1.32
N ASP A 513 17.98 -25.49 1.11
CA ASP A 513 18.96 -25.88 2.14
C ASP A 513 18.87 -24.94 3.35
N LEU A 514 18.76 -23.63 3.11
CA LEU A 514 18.56 -22.65 4.18
C LEU A 514 17.29 -22.97 5.00
N PHE A 515 16.15 -23.30 4.36
CA PHE A 515 14.95 -23.67 5.11
C PHE A 515 15.13 -24.94 5.94
N ARG A 516 15.84 -25.95 5.43
CA ARG A 516 16.17 -27.19 6.18
C ARG A 516 16.99 -26.86 7.42
N ASP A 517 18.10 -26.12 7.25
CA ASP A 517 18.97 -25.71 8.35
C ASP A 517 18.21 -24.93 9.43
N LEU A 518 17.31 -24.03 9.02
CA LEU A 518 16.51 -23.24 9.94
C LEU A 518 15.41 -24.05 10.62
N GLN A 519 14.78 -25.01 9.91
CA GLN A 519 13.80 -25.90 10.51
C GLN A 519 14.43 -26.73 11.62
N GLU A 520 15.61 -27.32 11.35
CA GLU A 520 16.36 -28.13 12.32
C GLU A 520 16.81 -27.29 13.53
N GLU A 521 17.35 -26.10 13.28
CA GLU A 521 17.85 -25.21 14.35
C GLU A 521 16.72 -24.68 15.25
N PHE A 522 15.62 -24.20 14.67
CA PHE A 522 14.53 -23.57 15.41
C PHE A 522 13.43 -24.55 15.84
N GLY A 523 13.41 -25.77 15.30
CA GLY A 523 12.38 -26.78 15.54
C GLY A 523 10.98 -26.30 15.17
N MET A 524 10.88 -25.46 14.14
CA MET A 524 9.62 -24.84 13.70
C MET A 524 8.87 -25.74 12.72
N ALA A 525 7.54 -25.69 12.75
CA ALA A 525 6.69 -26.26 11.72
C ALA A 525 6.71 -25.37 10.47
N ILE A 526 6.70 -25.96 9.28
CA ILE A 526 6.68 -25.20 8.01
C ILE A 526 5.46 -25.63 7.18
N LEU A 527 4.65 -24.65 6.78
CA LEU A 527 3.69 -24.81 5.69
C LEU A 527 4.33 -24.28 4.41
N PHE A 528 4.83 -25.19 3.58
CA PHE A 528 5.54 -24.85 2.35
C PHE A 528 4.58 -24.87 1.16
N VAL A 529 4.20 -23.70 0.67
CA VAL A 529 3.28 -23.57 -0.47
C VAL A 529 4.09 -23.47 -1.75
N THR A 530 3.81 -24.34 -2.71
CA THR A 530 4.46 -24.32 -4.03
C THR A 530 3.52 -24.86 -5.10
N HIS A 531 3.80 -24.56 -6.36
CA HIS A 531 3.17 -25.25 -7.49
C HIS A 531 4.09 -26.32 -8.11
N ASP A 532 5.36 -26.38 -7.69
CA ASP A 532 6.35 -27.33 -8.16
C ASP A 532 6.45 -28.53 -7.21
N LEU A 533 6.02 -29.70 -7.71
CA LEU A 533 6.08 -30.97 -6.98
C LEU A 533 7.53 -31.43 -6.74
N ALA A 534 8.49 -31.13 -7.63
CA ALA A 534 9.89 -31.52 -7.42
C ALA A 534 10.49 -30.78 -6.22
N VAL A 535 10.19 -29.48 -6.11
CA VAL A 535 10.57 -28.68 -4.95
C VAL A 535 9.91 -29.22 -3.68
N ALA A 536 8.60 -29.53 -3.74
CA ALA A 536 7.90 -30.11 -2.60
C ALA A 536 8.51 -31.45 -2.17
N ALA A 537 8.93 -32.30 -3.12
CA ALA A 537 9.54 -33.59 -2.84
C ALA A 537 10.91 -33.48 -2.16
N ASP A 538 11.65 -32.41 -2.43
CA ASP A 538 12.96 -32.18 -1.85
C ASP A 538 12.88 -31.74 -0.38
N ILE A 539 11.90 -30.89 -0.02
CA ILE A 539 11.86 -30.24 1.30
C ILE A 539 10.75 -30.73 2.25
N CYS A 540 9.68 -31.34 1.74
CA CYS A 540 8.52 -31.65 2.57
C CYS A 540 8.57 -33.09 3.11
N ASP A 541 8.02 -33.30 4.31
CA ASP A 541 7.78 -34.63 4.88
C ASP A 541 6.47 -35.22 4.32
N ARG A 542 5.45 -34.35 4.21
CA ARG A 542 4.10 -34.68 3.71
C ARG A 542 3.68 -33.65 2.68
N ILE A 543 2.85 -34.08 1.72
CA ILE A 543 2.28 -33.20 0.69
C ILE A 543 0.76 -33.30 0.74
N SER A 544 0.12 -32.13 0.73
CA SER A 544 -1.31 -31.92 0.55
C SER A 544 -1.56 -31.29 -0.83
N VAL A 545 -2.22 -32.04 -1.71
CA VAL A 545 -2.61 -31.60 -3.04
C VAL A 545 -3.99 -30.94 -2.99
N MET A 546 -4.06 -29.72 -3.52
CA MET A 546 -5.24 -28.87 -3.52
C MET A 546 -5.69 -28.59 -4.96
N TYR A 547 -6.97 -28.81 -5.22
CA TYR A 547 -7.60 -28.55 -6.51
C TYR A 547 -8.88 -27.76 -6.34
N ALA A 548 -8.99 -26.64 -7.06
CA ALA A 548 -10.20 -25.81 -7.11
C ALA A 548 -10.82 -25.55 -5.72
N GLY A 549 -10.05 -25.18 -4.70
CA GLY A 549 -10.54 -24.88 -3.35
C GLY A 549 -10.72 -26.07 -2.41
N GLU A 550 -10.46 -27.31 -2.85
CA GLU A 550 -10.56 -28.51 -2.02
C GLU A 550 -9.23 -29.24 -1.91
N MET A 551 -9.00 -29.89 -0.76
CA MET A 551 -7.97 -30.91 -0.65
C MET A 551 -8.45 -32.18 -1.35
N VAL A 552 -7.63 -32.69 -2.26
CA VAL A 552 -7.93 -33.90 -3.03
C VAL A 552 -7.11 -35.10 -2.58
N GLU A 553 -5.91 -34.87 -2.05
CA GLU A 553 -5.03 -35.93 -1.59
C GLU A 553 -4.00 -35.41 -0.60
N MET A 554 -3.70 -36.17 0.46
CA MET A 554 -2.62 -35.89 1.40
C MET A 554 -1.93 -37.18 1.82
N ALA A 555 -0.60 -37.23 1.70
CA ALA A 555 0.21 -38.38 2.10
C ALA A 555 1.67 -37.96 2.41
N GLU A 556 2.46 -38.87 2.96
CA GLU A 556 3.93 -38.75 2.96
C GLU A 556 4.47 -38.67 1.54
N VAL A 557 5.55 -37.90 1.34
CA VAL A 557 6.12 -37.65 0.01
C VAL A 557 6.41 -38.93 -0.76
N GLY A 558 7.10 -39.89 -0.13
CA GLY A 558 7.44 -41.16 -0.78
C GLY A 558 6.21 -41.93 -1.27
N GLN A 559 5.13 -41.96 -0.48
CA GLN A 559 3.89 -42.65 -0.84
C GLN A 559 3.11 -41.92 -1.95
N LEU A 560 3.13 -40.59 -1.91
CA LEU A 560 2.44 -39.75 -2.88
C LEU A 560 3.05 -39.89 -4.28
N PHE A 561 4.39 -39.87 -4.36
CA PHE A 561 5.14 -40.01 -5.60
C PHE A 561 5.12 -41.45 -6.13
N ALA A 562 5.28 -42.45 -5.27
CA ALA A 562 5.33 -43.84 -5.72
C ALA A 562 3.97 -44.37 -6.18
N ARG A 563 2.89 -43.98 -5.49
CA ARG A 563 1.54 -44.52 -5.72
C ARG A 563 0.49 -43.43 -5.53
N PRO A 564 0.37 -42.43 -6.41
CA PRO A 564 -0.69 -41.42 -6.32
C PRO A 564 -2.08 -42.09 -6.30
N ARG A 565 -3.05 -41.58 -5.54
CA ARG A 565 -4.40 -42.18 -5.46
C ARG A 565 -5.47 -41.33 -6.13
N HIS A 566 -5.26 -40.03 -6.22
CA HIS A 566 -6.18 -39.15 -6.95
C HIS A 566 -5.71 -38.95 -8.41
N PRO A 567 -6.58 -39.09 -9.42
CA PRO A 567 -6.24 -38.89 -10.83
C PRO A 567 -5.57 -37.55 -11.14
N TYR A 568 -5.97 -36.48 -10.45
CA TYR A 568 -5.31 -35.17 -10.54
C TYR A 568 -3.84 -35.21 -10.07
N THR A 569 -3.56 -35.83 -8.93
CA THR A 569 -2.19 -35.97 -8.39
C THR A 569 -1.33 -36.75 -9.37
N ARG A 570 -1.85 -37.85 -9.94
CA ARG A 570 -1.15 -38.56 -11.02
C ARG A 570 -0.88 -37.63 -12.21
N GLY A 571 -1.89 -36.89 -12.65
CA GLY A 571 -1.76 -35.93 -13.75
C GLY A 571 -0.68 -34.88 -13.50
N LEU A 572 -0.56 -34.36 -12.27
CA LEU A 572 0.48 -33.40 -11.91
C LEU A 572 1.87 -34.05 -11.95
N LEU A 573 2.03 -35.25 -11.39
CA LEU A 573 3.29 -35.99 -11.40
C LEU A 573 3.75 -36.33 -12.83
N THR A 574 2.83 -36.81 -13.67
CA THR A 574 3.11 -37.15 -15.07
C THR A 574 3.40 -35.93 -15.95
N ALA A 575 3.00 -34.73 -15.52
CA ALA A 575 3.31 -33.48 -16.21
C ALA A 575 4.69 -32.90 -15.83
N MET A 576 5.40 -33.52 -14.87
CA MET A 576 6.74 -33.09 -14.48
C MET A 576 7.78 -33.49 -15.54
N PRO A 577 8.75 -32.62 -15.84
CA PRO A 577 9.84 -32.96 -16.75
C PRO A 577 10.80 -33.98 -16.11
N HIS A 578 10.96 -35.15 -16.73
CA HIS A 578 11.93 -36.17 -16.32
C HIS A 578 13.26 -36.01 -17.08
N ALA A 579 14.39 -36.12 -16.37
CA ALA A 579 15.73 -35.90 -16.95
C ALA A 579 16.15 -36.95 -18.00
N SER A 580 15.47 -38.11 -18.06
CA SER A 580 15.79 -39.24 -18.93
C SER A 580 15.16 -39.18 -20.32
N ASP A 581 14.21 -38.28 -20.57
CA ASP A 581 13.42 -38.33 -21.80
C ASP A 581 13.99 -37.43 -22.90
N ARG A 582 14.45 -38.06 -23.99
CA ARG A 582 14.76 -37.40 -25.26
C ARG A 582 13.47 -36.91 -25.93
N ASN A 583 12.92 -35.82 -25.40
CA ASN A 583 12.00 -34.86 -26.01
C ASN A 583 10.67 -35.39 -26.64
N PRO A 584 9.88 -36.25 -25.97
CA PRO A 584 8.44 -36.35 -26.25
C PRO A 584 7.69 -35.11 -25.73
N PRO A 585 6.52 -34.75 -26.30
CA PRO A 585 5.68 -33.70 -25.74
C PRO A 585 5.25 -34.07 -24.32
N LEU A 586 5.49 -33.18 -23.35
CA LEU A 586 5.12 -33.40 -21.96
C LEU A 586 3.60 -33.67 -21.86
N PRO A 587 3.18 -34.73 -21.15
CA PRO A 587 1.78 -34.99 -20.89
C PRO A 587 1.16 -33.77 -20.18
N THR A 588 0.00 -33.32 -20.65
CA THR A 588 -0.72 -32.20 -20.03
C THR A 588 -2.07 -32.65 -19.50
N ILE A 589 -2.47 -32.10 -18.36
CA ILE A 589 -3.83 -32.28 -17.84
C ILE A 589 -4.78 -31.46 -18.72
N ARG A 590 -5.73 -32.12 -19.39
CA ARG A 590 -6.66 -31.48 -20.34
C ARG A 590 -7.46 -30.35 -19.68
N GLY A 591 -7.72 -29.30 -20.45
CA GLY A 591 -8.52 -28.15 -20.00
C GLY A 591 -7.83 -27.32 -18.92
N SER A 592 -8.57 -26.40 -18.32
CA SER A 592 -8.10 -25.50 -17.26
C SER A 592 -8.90 -25.68 -15.97
N VAL A 593 -8.33 -25.24 -14.84
CA VAL A 593 -9.05 -25.22 -13.56
C VAL A 593 -10.31 -24.36 -13.72
N PRO A 594 -11.52 -24.87 -13.41
CA PRO A 594 -12.73 -24.07 -13.52
C PRO A 594 -12.69 -22.90 -12.54
N ARG A 595 -13.21 -21.74 -12.97
CA ARG A 595 -13.29 -20.55 -12.13
C ARG A 595 -14.22 -20.80 -10.93
N PRO A 596 -13.95 -20.17 -9.77
CA PRO A 596 -14.90 -20.19 -8.66
C PRO A 596 -16.32 -19.82 -9.12
N GLY A 597 -17.31 -20.62 -8.72
CA GLY A 597 -18.71 -20.48 -9.14
C GLY A 597 -19.12 -21.35 -10.32
N ALA A 598 -18.15 -21.85 -11.10
CA ALA A 598 -18.36 -22.83 -12.17
C ALA A 598 -17.90 -24.25 -11.78
N TRP A 599 -17.75 -24.51 -10.48
CA TRP A 599 -17.32 -25.81 -9.98
C TRP A 599 -18.45 -26.85 -10.06
N PRO A 600 -18.15 -28.09 -10.47
CA PRO A 600 -19.10 -29.19 -10.36
C PRO A 600 -19.61 -29.37 -8.94
N VAL A 601 -20.87 -29.79 -8.79
CA VAL A 601 -21.49 -30.09 -7.49
C VAL A 601 -20.81 -31.28 -6.79
N GLY A 602 -20.38 -32.27 -7.56
CA GLY A 602 -19.67 -33.46 -7.06
C GLY A 602 -18.15 -33.28 -7.01
N CYS A 603 -17.41 -34.22 -7.59
CA CYS A 603 -15.96 -34.11 -7.72
C CYS A 603 -15.59 -32.91 -8.59
N ARG A 604 -14.83 -31.95 -8.04
CA ARG A 604 -14.41 -30.75 -8.80
C ARG A 604 -13.53 -31.08 -10.01
N PHE A 605 -12.82 -32.20 -9.97
CA PHE A 605 -11.95 -32.66 -11.05
C PHE A 605 -12.68 -33.49 -12.12
N SER A 606 -13.97 -33.80 -11.96
CA SER A 606 -14.71 -34.71 -12.85
C SER A 606 -14.62 -34.34 -14.33
N ASN A 607 -14.71 -33.05 -14.66
CA ASN A 607 -14.64 -32.55 -16.04
C ASN A 607 -13.28 -32.75 -16.73
N ARG A 608 -12.22 -33.00 -15.96
CA ARG A 608 -10.84 -33.20 -16.44
C ARG A 608 -10.31 -34.61 -16.15
N CYS A 609 -11.14 -35.47 -15.56
CA CYS A 609 -10.75 -36.80 -15.11
C CYS A 609 -11.07 -37.86 -16.16
N ASP A 610 -10.04 -38.54 -16.69
CA ASP A 610 -10.22 -39.66 -17.64
C ASP A 610 -10.90 -40.89 -17.00
N PHE A 611 -11.02 -40.92 -15.66
CA PHE A 611 -11.63 -42.02 -14.90
C PHE A 611 -13.02 -41.68 -14.34
N ARG A 612 -13.65 -40.60 -14.82
CA ARG A 612 -14.97 -40.15 -14.35
C ARG A 612 -16.02 -41.26 -14.51
N ILE A 613 -16.84 -41.42 -13.48
CA ILE A 613 -18.06 -42.25 -13.48
C ILE A 613 -19.25 -41.41 -13.01
N ALA A 614 -20.49 -41.89 -13.20
CA ALA A 614 -21.70 -41.17 -12.80
C ALA A 614 -21.74 -40.85 -11.28
N ALA A 615 -21.15 -41.69 -10.44
CA ALA A 615 -21.07 -41.43 -9.00
C ALA A 615 -20.22 -40.20 -8.63
N CYS A 616 -19.34 -39.75 -9.53
CA CYS A 616 -18.54 -38.53 -9.34
C CYS A 616 -19.36 -37.23 -9.38
N ASP A 617 -20.62 -37.29 -9.82
CA ASP A 617 -21.51 -36.11 -9.87
C ASP A 617 -22.11 -35.77 -8.50
N ARG A 618 -21.89 -36.62 -7.49
CA ARG A 618 -22.26 -36.40 -6.08
C ARG A 618 -21.07 -35.94 -5.25
N HIS A 619 -21.33 -35.31 -4.11
CA HIS A 619 -20.29 -34.86 -3.18
C HIS A 619 -19.40 -36.04 -2.74
N ILE A 620 -18.08 -35.86 -2.83
CA ILE A 620 -17.10 -36.87 -2.42
C ILE A 620 -16.43 -36.40 -1.11
N PRO A 621 -16.59 -37.14 0.00
CA PRO A 621 -15.89 -36.82 1.24
C PRO A 621 -14.39 -37.09 1.12
N LEU A 622 -13.61 -36.42 1.95
CA LEU A 622 -12.20 -36.76 2.16
C LEU A 622 -12.15 -37.95 3.13
N THR A 623 -11.56 -39.07 2.74
CA THR A 623 -11.53 -40.30 3.54
C THR A 623 -10.12 -40.87 3.67
N GLY A 624 -9.92 -41.68 4.72
CA GLY A 624 -8.67 -42.39 5.02
C GLY A 624 -8.10 -42.03 6.40
N ALA A 625 -7.01 -42.68 6.81
CA ALA A 625 -6.35 -42.46 8.10
C ALA A 625 -4.90 -41.98 7.91
N ASP A 626 -4.03 -42.85 7.39
CA ASP A 626 -2.62 -42.51 7.11
C ASP A 626 -2.46 -41.67 5.83
N ARG A 627 -3.43 -41.83 4.92
CA ARG A 627 -3.52 -41.10 3.65
C ARG A 627 -4.95 -40.64 3.46
N LEU A 628 -5.12 -39.36 3.16
CA LEU A 628 -6.43 -38.78 2.90
C LEU A 628 -6.63 -38.61 1.40
N VAL A 629 -7.76 -39.06 0.87
CA VAL A 629 -8.06 -38.97 -0.57
C VAL A 629 -9.53 -38.60 -0.77
N ARG A 630 -9.79 -37.67 -1.69
CA ARG A 630 -11.15 -37.26 -2.10
C ARG A 630 -11.50 -37.89 -3.45
N CYS A 631 -11.51 -39.22 -3.52
CA CYS A 631 -11.85 -39.96 -4.74
C CYS A 631 -12.62 -41.23 -4.41
N ILE A 632 -13.78 -41.43 -5.03
CA ILE A 632 -14.59 -42.65 -4.83
C ILE A 632 -13.91 -43.91 -5.38
N ARG A 633 -12.96 -43.76 -6.30
CA ARG A 633 -12.20 -44.87 -6.91
C ARG A 633 -10.78 -44.98 -6.38
N ALA A 634 -10.46 -44.37 -5.24
CA ALA A 634 -9.11 -44.37 -4.68
C ALA A 634 -8.55 -45.79 -4.45
N GLU A 635 -9.39 -46.73 -4.01
CA GLU A 635 -8.99 -48.12 -3.75
C GLU A 635 -8.94 -48.97 -5.03
N GLU A 636 -9.77 -48.65 -6.02
CA GLU A 636 -9.89 -49.39 -7.29
C GLU A 636 -8.79 -49.03 -8.29
N LEU A 637 -8.42 -47.74 -8.37
CA LEU A 637 -7.46 -47.26 -9.36
C LEU A 637 -6.02 -47.62 -8.96
N VAL A 638 -5.33 -48.34 -9.84
CA VAL A 638 -3.88 -48.48 -9.80
C VAL A 638 -3.29 -47.37 -10.67
N LEU A 639 -2.85 -46.30 -10.02
CA LEU A 639 -2.24 -45.15 -10.64
C LEU A 639 -0.73 -45.20 -10.34
N GLU A 640 0.06 -45.62 -11.31
CA GLU A 640 1.52 -45.48 -11.23
C GLU A 640 1.91 -44.07 -11.68
N ALA A 641 2.93 -43.48 -11.05
CA ALA A 641 3.58 -42.30 -11.60
C ALA A 641 4.28 -42.72 -12.90
N ALA A 642 4.23 -41.87 -13.93
CA ALA A 642 5.02 -42.10 -15.13
C ALA A 642 6.50 -42.16 -14.72
N SER A 643 7.17 -43.26 -15.06
CA SER A 643 8.58 -43.52 -14.76
C SER A 643 9.51 -42.56 -15.49
#